data_AF-A0AA88RY37-F1
#
_entry.id   AF-A0AA88RY37-F1
#
_cell.length_a   1.000
_cell.length_b   1.000
_cell.length_c   1.000
_cell.angle_alpha   90.00
_cell.angle_beta   90.00
_cell.angle_gamma   90.00
#
_symmetry.space_group_name_H-M   'P 1'
#
loop_
_entity.id
_entity.type
_entity.pdbx_description
1 polymer ?
#
loop_
_entity_poly.entity_id
_entity_poly.type
_entity_poly.pdbx_seq_one_letter_code
_entity_poly.pdbx_strand_id
1 'polypeptide(L)'
;MADEVKLFRTWSSPYALRIVWALKLKGIEFETIFEDLASKSASLLQYNPVYKKVPVLVHNGKSVCESLVIIEYIDETWKQNPLLPEDPYGKAMARFWAKFNDDKVLPSVWHVFISQGKEQEEAMVPAIENLKFLEQQLKGQKFFGGDTIGHLDLAVGWMANLVSIFEAVTGLKLIVEEKLPHLSTWMQDFSDVPLKGIEFETIFEDLASKSASLLQYNPVYKKVPVLVHNGKSVCESLVIIEYIDETWKQNPLLPEDPYGKAMARFWAKFNDDKVLPSVWHVFISQGKEQEEAMVPAIENLKFLEQQLKGQKFFGGDTIGLLDLAVGWMANLVSIFEAVTGLKLIVEEKLPHLSTWMQDFSDVPVIKENWPPRERMITKYQIMLEPYLAAAANKHIKNLELGSHPRPENLSDLSYASHNNMAEEVKLFRTWTSPFALRIVWALKLKGIEFDTIFEDFPNKSALLLEYNPVHKKVPVLVHNGNSICESLVIIEYIEEAWKENPLLPEDPYEKAMARFWAKVSDDKVLPSVWHAYFKQGKEQEEATATAMENLKLLEEQLKGKKFFGGETIGYLDLAVGWMANLVSILEEVVGLKVIDEEKNPLLSTWMQDFSDVPVIKENWPPREKLITKFHVMRETYLAAAAKKLVN
;
A
#
# COMPACT_ATOMS: atom_id res chain seq x y z
N MET A 1 26.55 -23.94 2.57
CA MET A 1 26.27 -22.66 1.88
C MET A 1 25.23 -22.98 0.83
N ALA A 2 24.13 -22.23 0.75
CA ALA A 2 23.17 -22.38 -0.34
C ALA A 2 23.88 -22.08 -1.68
N ASP A 3 23.46 -22.72 -2.77
CA ASP A 3 24.00 -22.45 -4.10
C ASP A 3 23.69 -20.98 -4.48
N GLU A 4 24.72 -20.19 -4.75
CA GLU A 4 24.57 -18.80 -5.15
C GLU A 4 24.25 -18.74 -6.65
N VAL A 5 23.04 -18.31 -7.00
CA VAL A 5 22.58 -18.18 -8.39
C VAL A 5 22.18 -16.72 -8.65
N LYS A 6 22.82 -16.08 -9.62
CA LYS A 6 22.57 -14.70 -10.05
C LYS A 6 22.22 -14.67 -11.54
N LEU A 7 21.22 -13.90 -11.93
CA LEU A 7 20.81 -13.71 -13.32
C LEU A 7 20.91 -12.24 -13.73
N PHE A 8 21.86 -11.92 -14.59
CA PHE A 8 21.96 -10.62 -15.24
C PHE A 8 20.96 -10.54 -16.39
N ARG A 9 20.05 -9.56 -16.36
CA ARG A 9 19.01 -9.41 -17.40
C ARG A 9 18.57 -7.97 -17.61
N THR A 10 17.83 -7.72 -18.70
CA THR A 10 16.89 -6.60 -18.77
C THR A 10 15.48 -7.12 -18.52
N TRP A 11 14.57 -6.23 -18.10
CA TRP A 11 13.18 -6.59 -17.82
C TRP A 11 12.46 -7.14 -19.06
N SER A 12 12.65 -6.49 -20.21
CA SER A 12 11.96 -6.82 -21.47
C SER A 12 12.65 -7.88 -22.33
N SER A 13 13.81 -8.40 -21.94
CA SER A 13 14.54 -9.35 -22.80
C SER A 13 13.81 -10.70 -22.90
N PRO A 14 13.34 -11.11 -24.10
CA PRO A 14 12.70 -12.42 -24.28
C PRO A 14 13.67 -13.56 -24.00
N TYR A 15 14.97 -13.35 -24.24
CA TYR A 15 16.02 -14.32 -23.98
C TYR A 15 16.26 -14.54 -22.48
N ALA A 16 16.12 -13.48 -21.66
CA ALA A 16 16.26 -13.58 -20.22
C ALA A 16 15.04 -14.20 -19.54
N LEU A 17 13.84 -13.98 -20.09
CA LEU A 17 12.60 -14.59 -19.59
C LEU A 17 12.67 -16.12 -19.64
N ARG A 18 13.30 -16.70 -20.67
CA ARG A 18 13.54 -18.15 -20.76
C ARG A 18 14.22 -18.70 -19.51
N ILE A 19 15.17 -17.94 -18.96
CA ILE A 19 15.99 -18.35 -17.81
C ILE A 19 15.18 -18.25 -16.53
N VAL A 20 14.39 -17.19 -16.39
CA VAL A 20 13.47 -17.05 -15.25
C VAL A 20 12.46 -18.18 -15.21
N TRP A 21 11.84 -18.52 -16.35
CA TRP A 21 10.93 -19.65 -16.43
C TRP A 21 11.62 -20.97 -16.11
N ALA A 22 12.81 -21.21 -16.67
CA ALA A 22 13.61 -22.40 -16.36
C ALA A 22 13.88 -22.53 -14.84
N LEU A 23 14.41 -21.49 -14.20
CA LEU A 23 14.72 -21.49 -12.77
C LEU A 23 13.46 -21.67 -11.91
N LYS A 24 12.36 -20.98 -12.25
CA LYS A 24 11.07 -21.13 -11.55
C LYS A 24 10.49 -22.54 -11.66
N LEU A 25 10.51 -23.14 -12.85
CA LEU A 25 10.06 -24.52 -13.08
C LEU A 25 10.94 -25.53 -12.32
N LYS A 26 12.23 -25.25 -12.18
CA LYS A 26 13.16 -26.05 -11.36
C LYS A 26 13.02 -25.78 -9.85
N GLY A 27 12.27 -24.76 -9.45
CA GLY A 27 12.14 -24.35 -8.05
C GLY A 27 13.43 -23.79 -7.46
N ILE A 28 14.28 -23.17 -8.28
CA ILE A 28 15.56 -22.60 -7.87
C ILE A 28 15.39 -21.13 -7.55
N GLU A 29 15.79 -20.73 -6.35
CA GLU A 29 15.90 -19.34 -5.95
C GLU A 29 17.13 -18.70 -6.62
N PHE A 30 16.98 -17.46 -7.09
CA PHE A 30 18.05 -16.73 -7.75
C PHE A 30 17.92 -15.23 -7.53
N GLU A 31 19.05 -14.55 -7.42
CA GLU A 31 19.14 -13.10 -7.41
C GLU A 31 19.07 -12.57 -8.85
N THR A 32 18.26 -11.54 -9.09
CA THR A 32 18.19 -10.88 -10.40
C THR A 32 18.99 -9.59 -10.38
N ILE A 33 19.92 -9.44 -11.32
CA ILE A 33 20.72 -8.23 -11.51
C ILE A 33 20.26 -7.56 -12.81
N PHE A 34 19.63 -6.40 -12.70
CA PHE A 34 19.20 -5.65 -13.89
C PHE A 34 20.34 -4.85 -14.48
N GLU A 35 20.49 -4.98 -15.80
CA GLU A 35 21.50 -4.26 -16.58
C GLU A 35 20.84 -3.14 -17.40
N ASP A 36 21.49 -1.98 -17.40
CA ASP A 36 21.24 -0.96 -18.41
C ASP A 36 22.16 -1.23 -19.61
N LEU A 37 21.59 -1.56 -20.77
CA LEU A 37 22.38 -1.84 -21.96
C LEU A 37 22.97 -0.58 -22.61
N ALA A 38 22.48 0.61 -22.27
CA ALA A 38 23.10 1.88 -22.64
C ALA A 38 24.31 2.20 -21.74
N SER A 39 24.27 1.78 -20.48
CA SER A 39 25.35 1.95 -19.48
C SER A 39 25.67 0.63 -18.76
N LYS A 40 26.37 -0.27 -19.47
CA LYS A 40 26.66 -1.65 -19.01
C LYS A 40 27.54 -1.66 -17.76
N SER A 41 27.18 -2.50 -16.78
CA SER A 41 27.96 -2.62 -15.55
C SER A 41 29.34 -3.25 -15.78
N ALA A 42 30.29 -2.95 -14.89
CA ALA A 42 31.60 -3.60 -14.88
C ALA A 42 31.47 -5.12 -14.71
N SER A 43 30.51 -5.57 -13.89
CA SER A 43 30.22 -6.98 -13.65
C SER A 43 29.70 -7.70 -14.90
N LEU A 44 28.80 -7.09 -15.68
CA LEU A 44 28.35 -7.65 -16.95
C LEU A 44 29.51 -7.79 -17.94
N LEU A 45 30.36 -6.76 -18.03
CA LEU A 45 31.54 -6.79 -18.89
C LEU A 45 32.57 -7.82 -18.43
N GLN A 46 32.68 -8.07 -17.12
CA GLN A 46 33.54 -9.10 -16.55
C GLN A 46 32.99 -10.52 -16.82
N TYR A 47 31.69 -10.74 -16.62
CA TYR A 47 31.08 -12.07 -16.73
C TYR A 47 30.73 -12.47 -18.16
N ASN A 48 30.50 -11.51 -19.06
CA ASN A 48 30.32 -11.74 -20.51
C ASN A 48 31.19 -10.76 -21.34
N PRO A 49 32.52 -10.93 -21.34
CA PRO A 49 33.43 -10.03 -22.06
C PRO A 49 33.31 -10.15 -23.58
N VAL A 50 32.79 -11.29 -24.08
CA VAL A 50 32.67 -11.60 -25.51
C VAL A 50 31.55 -10.81 -26.16
N TYR A 51 30.31 -11.03 -25.70
CA TYR A 51 29.14 -10.42 -26.33
C TYR A 51 28.65 -9.18 -25.61
N LYS A 52 28.99 -9.01 -24.32
CA LYS A 52 28.60 -7.86 -23.50
C LYS A 52 27.08 -7.66 -23.53
N LYS A 53 26.34 -8.77 -23.48
CA LYS A 53 24.89 -8.88 -23.60
C LYS A 53 24.33 -9.74 -22.47
N VAL A 54 23.03 -9.56 -22.22
CA VAL A 54 22.22 -10.41 -21.33
C VAL A 54 21.41 -11.42 -22.14
N PRO A 55 20.98 -12.56 -21.54
CA PRO A 55 21.19 -12.98 -20.16
C PRO A 55 22.60 -13.49 -19.85
N VAL A 56 23.02 -13.36 -18.59
CA VAL A 56 24.17 -14.06 -18.02
C VAL A 56 23.76 -14.70 -16.70
N LEU A 57 23.91 -16.01 -16.57
CA LEU A 57 23.70 -16.72 -15.31
C LEU A 57 25.06 -16.87 -14.62
N VAL A 58 25.19 -16.44 -13.37
CA VAL A 58 26.36 -16.69 -12.54
C VAL A 58 25.95 -17.69 -11.46
N HIS A 59 26.57 -18.86 -11.48
CA HIS A 59 26.33 -19.92 -10.49
C HIS A 59 27.64 -20.19 -9.74
N ASN A 60 27.66 -19.95 -8.43
CA ASN A 60 28.83 -20.09 -7.56
C ASN A 60 30.08 -19.39 -8.13
N GLY A 61 29.90 -18.13 -8.55
CA GLY A 61 30.95 -17.26 -9.11
C GLY A 61 31.36 -17.58 -10.56
N LYS A 62 30.74 -18.57 -11.22
CA LYS A 62 31.05 -18.95 -12.61
C LYS A 62 29.93 -18.49 -13.55
N SER A 63 30.28 -17.74 -14.60
CA SER A 63 29.30 -17.26 -15.58
C SER A 63 29.01 -18.27 -16.69
N VAL A 64 27.75 -18.32 -17.11
CA VAL A 64 27.23 -19.02 -18.29
C VAL A 64 26.47 -17.98 -19.12
N CYS A 65 26.80 -17.91 -20.41
CA CYS A 65 26.25 -16.93 -21.36
C CYS A 65 25.45 -17.63 -22.44
N GLU A 66 24.63 -16.87 -23.18
CA GLU A 66 23.70 -17.33 -24.22
C GLU A 66 22.48 -18.09 -23.68
N SER A 67 21.28 -17.61 -23.99
CA SER A 67 20.06 -18.09 -23.31
C SER A 67 19.82 -19.60 -23.47
N LEU A 68 20.00 -20.17 -24.67
CA LEU A 68 19.80 -21.60 -24.89
C LEU A 68 20.85 -22.44 -24.15
N VAL A 69 22.10 -21.97 -24.10
CA VAL A 69 23.18 -22.63 -23.35
C VAL A 69 22.91 -22.59 -21.84
N ILE A 70 22.40 -21.45 -21.34
CA ILE A 70 22.01 -21.30 -19.93
C ILE A 70 20.85 -22.25 -19.57
N ILE A 71 19.85 -22.42 -20.44
CA ILE A 71 18.74 -23.36 -20.20
C ILE A 71 19.27 -24.80 -20.13
N GLU A 72 20.17 -25.21 -21.02
CA GLU A 72 20.80 -26.53 -20.96
C GLU A 72 21.61 -26.69 -19.67
N TYR A 73 22.38 -25.68 -19.29
CA TYR A 73 23.12 -25.68 -18.04
C TYR A 73 22.21 -25.85 -16.82
N ILE A 74 21.07 -25.13 -16.78
CA ILE A 74 20.06 -25.27 -15.71
C ILE A 74 19.52 -26.69 -15.68
N ASP A 75 19.16 -27.25 -16.83
CA ASP A 75 18.60 -28.60 -16.93
C ASP A 75 19.61 -29.69 -16.53
N GLU A 76 20.89 -29.48 -16.83
CA GLU A 76 21.97 -30.38 -16.45
C GLU A 76 22.36 -30.24 -14.97
N THR A 77 22.24 -29.06 -14.39
CA THR A 77 22.60 -28.79 -12.99
C THR A 77 21.53 -29.28 -12.01
N TRP A 78 20.26 -28.97 -12.30
CA TRP A 78 19.13 -29.29 -11.42
C TRP A 78 18.21 -30.31 -12.10
N LYS A 79 18.28 -31.57 -11.65
CA LYS A 79 17.67 -32.72 -12.33
C LYS A 79 16.14 -32.84 -12.15
N GLN A 80 15.56 -32.14 -11.19
CA GLN A 80 14.10 -32.07 -11.02
C GLN A 80 13.46 -31.43 -12.26
N ASN A 81 12.25 -31.84 -12.63
CA ASN A 81 11.49 -31.29 -13.77
C ASN A 81 12.34 -31.13 -15.05
N PRO A 82 12.78 -32.23 -15.70
CA PRO A 82 13.62 -32.19 -16.90
C PRO A 82 13.00 -31.34 -18.02
N LEU A 83 13.79 -30.46 -18.63
CA LEU A 83 13.37 -29.59 -19.74
C LEU A 83 13.67 -30.23 -21.10
N LEU A 84 14.72 -31.05 -21.19
CA LEU A 84 15.02 -31.83 -22.37
C LEU A 84 14.47 -33.28 -22.24
N PRO A 85 14.03 -33.90 -23.35
CA PRO A 85 13.70 -35.33 -23.38
C PRO A 85 14.89 -36.20 -22.96
N GLU A 86 14.65 -37.40 -22.45
CA GLU A 86 15.74 -38.31 -22.06
C GLU A 86 16.50 -38.87 -23.27
N ASP A 87 15.79 -39.18 -24.36
CA ASP A 87 16.35 -39.85 -25.52
C ASP A 87 17.21 -38.90 -26.38
N PRO A 88 18.33 -39.39 -26.96
CA PRO A 88 19.24 -38.54 -27.73
C PRO A 88 18.61 -37.84 -28.94
N TYR A 89 17.63 -38.48 -29.59
CA TYR A 89 16.96 -37.91 -30.75
C TYR A 89 16.02 -36.77 -30.33
N GLY A 90 15.21 -36.96 -29.29
CA GLY A 90 14.36 -35.94 -28.69
C GLY A 90 15.16 -34.71 -28.26
N LYS A 91 16.32 -34.89 -27.61
CA LYS A 91 17.23 -33.77 -27.28
C LYS A 91 17.69 -33.01 -28.51
N ALA A 92 18.10 -33.72 -29.56
CA ALA A 92 18.55 -33.10 -30.80
C ALA A 92 17.42 -32.31 -31.49
N MET A 93 16.19 -32.84 -31.46
CA MET A 93 15.03 -32.16 -32.04
C MET A 93 14.64 -30.91 -31.24
N ALA A 94 14.63 -30.97 -29.91
CA ALA A 94 14.36 -29.81 -29.06
C ALA A 94 15.35 -28.66 -29.34
N ARG A 95 16.66 -28.98 -29.43
CA ARG A 95 17.71 -28.01 -29.78
C ARG A 95 17.55 -27.45 -31.19
N PHE A 96 17.27 -28.31 -32.17
CA PHE A 96 17.09 -27.90 -33.56
C PHE A 96 15.94 -26.88 -33.67
N TRP A 97 14.80 -27.15 -33.06
CA TRP A 97 13.64 -26.27 -33.12
C TRP A 97 13.82 -24.99 -32.31
N ALA A 98 14.51 -25.05 -31.16
CA ALA A 98 14.86 -23.84 -30.40
C ALA A 98 15.79 -22.93 -31.20
N LYS A 99 16.76 -23.51 -31.92
CA LYS A 99 17.61 -22.76 -32.86
C LYS A 99 16.82 -22.24 -34.07
N PHE A 100 15.91 -23.02 -34.63
CA PHE A 100 15.03 -22.57 -35.72
C PHE A 100 14.18 -21.37 -35.29
N ASN A 101 13.66 -21.37 -34.05
CA ASN A 101 12.97 -20.21 -33.49
C ASN A 101 13.86 -18.96 -33.52
N ASP A 102 15.08 -19.06 -33.00
CA ASP A 102 15.99 -17.90 -32.87
C ASP A 102 16.49 -17.41 -34.23
N ASP A 103 16.73 -18.31 -35.18
CA ASP A 103 17.27 -17.99 -36.51
C ASP A 103 16.21 -17.56 -37.52
N LYS A 104 14.95 -18.03 -37.38
CA LYS A 104 13.90 -17.89 -38.41
C LYS A 104 12.62 -17.27 -37.89
N VAL A 105 11.99 -17.87 -36.88
CA VAL A 105 10.66 -17.45 -36.41
C VAL A 105 10.72 -16.05 -35.82
N LEU A 106 11.53 -15.85 -34.77
CA LEU A 106 11.63 -14.57 -34.07
C LEU A 106 12.07 -13.43 -35.01
N PRO A 107 13.11 -13.56 -35.85
CA PRO A 107 13.47 -12.51 -36.80
C PRO A 107 12.35 -12.18 -37.81
N SER A 108 11.64 -13.18 -38.33
CA SER A 108 10.55 -12.95 -39.28
C SER A 108 9.35 -12.25 -38.66
N VAL A 109 8.96 -12.62 -37.42
CA VAL A 109 7.90 -11.95 -36.67
C VAL A 109 8.31 -10.53 -36.26
N TRP A 110 9.57 -10.35 -35.84
CA TRP A 110 10.09 -9.02 -35.53
C TRP A 110 10.11 -8.10 -36.75
N HIS A 111 10.41 -8.64 -37.94
CA HIS A 111 10.34 -7.89 -39.20
C HIS A 111 8.92 -7.39 -39.48
N VAL A 112 7.89 -8.24 -39.31
CA VAL A 112 6.49 -7.81 -39.41
C VAL A 112 6.17 -6.67 -38.43
N PHE A 113 6.70 -6.75 -37.21
CA PHE A 113 6.44 -5.74 -36.19
C PHE A 113 7.04 -4.38 -36.52
N ILE A 114 8.25 -4.32 -37.11
CA ILE A 114 8.95 -3.06 -37.39
C ILE A 114 8.64 -2.45 -38.76
N SER A 115 8.11 -3.24 -39.71
CA SER A 115 7.73 -2.76 -41.05
C SER A 115 6.33 -2.12 -41.05
N GLN A 116 6.00 -1.36 -42.11
CA GLN A 116 4.69 -0.72 -42.28
C GLN A 116 4.12 -0.87 -43.70
N GLY A 117 2.80 -0.80 -43.84
CA GLY A 117 2.12 -0.79 -45.13
C GLY A 117 2.41 -2.04 -45.96
N LYS A 118 2.69 -1.87 -47.26
CA LYS A 118 2.91 -3.00 -48.18
C LYS A 118 4.08 -3.91 -47.76
N GLU A 119 5.15 -3.34 -47.22
CA GLU A 119 6.30 -4.12 -46.74
C GLU A 119 5.93 -5.01 -45.56
N GLN A 120 5.05 -4.52 -44.68
CA GLN A 120 4.53 -5.30 -43.56
C GLN A 120 3.68 -6.47 -44.04
N GLU A 121 2.79 -6.24 -45.01
CA GLU A 121 1.97 -7.30 -45.62
C GLU A 121 2.85 -8.38 -46.28
N GLU A 122 3.90 -7.99 -47.00
CA GLU A 122 4.85 -8.91 -47.62
C GLU A 122 5.68 -9.67 -46.56
N ALA A 123 6.05 -9.02 -45.45
CA ALA A 123 6.76 -9.64 -44.33
C ALA A 123 5.92 -10.69 -43.57
N MET A 124 4.58 -10.59 -43.61
CA MET A 124 3.70 -11.56 -42.95
C MET A 124 3.81 -12.95 -43.55
N VAL A 125 4.07 -13.06 -44.86
CA VAL A 125 4.14 -14.34 -45.57
C VAL A 125 5.21 -15.26 -44.96
N PRO A 126 6.51 -14.88 -44.91
CA PRO A 126 7.54 -15.73 -44.32
C PRO A 126 7.35 -15.92 -42.80
N ALA A 127 6.77 -14.96 -42.08
CA ALA A 127 6.48 -15.10 -40.65
C ALA A 127 5.45 -16.21 -40.39
N ILE A 128 4.34 -16.20 -41.14
CA ILE A 128 3.30 -17.23 -41.04
C ILE A 128 3.83 -18.59 -41.50
N GLU A 129 4.66 -18.64 -42.56
CA GLU A 129 5.30 -19.89 -43.00
C GLU A 129 6.20 -20.48 -41.92
N ASN A 130 7.00 -19.66 -41.25
CA ASN A 130 7.85 -20.10 -40.15
C ASN A 130 7.02 -20.60 -38.94
N LEU A 131 5.94 -19.90 -38.59
CA LEU A 131 5.02 -20.31 -37.53
C LEU A 131 4.33 -21.65 -37.83
N LYS A 132 3.99 -21.91 -39.11
CA LYS A 132 3.42 -23.21 -39.52
C LYS A 132 4.33 -24.40 -39.25
N PHE A 133 5.65 -24.21 -39.27
CA PHE A 133 6.56 -25.29 -38.89
C PHE A 133 6.47 -25.61 -37.40
N LEU A 134 6.37 -24.60 -36.52
CA LEU A 134 6.17 -24.79 -35.09
C LEU A 134 4.79 -25.41 -34.78
N GLU A 135 3.75 -24.93 -35.45
CA GLU A 135 2.38 -25.50 -35.37
C GLU A 135 2.38 -27.01 -35.63
N GLN A 136 3.12 -27.47 -36.65
CA GLN A 136 3.24 -28.89 -36.96
C GLN A 136 4.03 -29.69 -35.91
N GLN A 137 4.90 -29.05 -35.12
CA GLN A 137 5.67 -29.73 -34.08
C GLN A 137 4.87 -29.97 -32.81
N LEU A 138 3.89 -29.13 -32.48
CA LEU A 138 3.01 -29.36 -31.32
C LEU A 138 2.26 -30.69 -31.44
N LYS A 139 1.87 -31.10 -32.66
CA LYS A 139 1.17 -32.37 -32.92
C LYS A 139 -0.08 -32.56 -32.02
N GLY A 140 -0.74 -31.47 -31.63
CA GLY A 140 -1.89 -31.49 -30.72
C GLY A 140 -1.57 -31.78 -29.24
N GLN A 141 -0.30 -31.77 -28.84
CA GLN A 141 0.11 -31.84 -27.44
C GLN A 141 -0.05 -30.50 -26.74
N LYS A 142 -0.17 -30.53 -25.41
CA LYS A 142 -0.33 -29.32 -24.57
C LYS A 142 0.88 -28.39 -24.66
N PHE A 143 2.08 -28.97 -24.57
CA PHE A 143 3.37 -28.29 -24.69
C PHE A 143 4.24 -28.99 -25.73
N PHE A 144 5.28 -28.31 -26.24
CA PHE A 144 6.28 -28.94 -27.10
C PHE A 144 7.05 -30.05 -26.36
N GLY A 145 7.12 -29.99 -25.03
CA GLY A 145 7.58 -31.06 -24.15
C GLY A 145 6.55 -32.16 -23.87
N GLY A 146 5.37 -32.12 -24.49
CA GLY A 146 4.26 -33.05 -24.24
C GLY A 146 3.31 -32.54 -23.16
N ASP A 147 3.24 -33.24 -22.03
CA ASP A 147 2.38 -32.85 -20.89
C ASP A 147 3.01 -31.78 -19.99
N THR A 148 4.31 -31.50 -20.17
CA THR A 148 5.08 -30.53 -19.37
C THR A 148 5.83 -29.55 -20.25
N ILE A 149 6.10 -28.34 -19.74
CA ILE A 149 6.96 -27.35 -20.41
C ILE A 149 8.36 -27.94 -20.62
N GLY A 150 8.80 -27.98 -21.88
CA GLY A 150 10.13 -28.40 -22.28
C GLY A 150 11.02 -27.25 -22.78
N HIS A 151 12.21 -27.61 -23.24
CA HIS A 151 13.23 -26.68 -23.74
C HIS A 151 12.71 -25.79 -24.88
N LEU A 152 11.95 -26.38 -25.82
CA LEU A 152 11.39 -25.63 -26.94
C LEU A 152 10.31 -24.64 -26.49
N ASP A 153 9.45 -25.04 -25.55
CA ASP A 153 8.44 -24.15 -24.96
C ASP A 153 9.08 -22.90 -24.37
N LEU A 154 10.19 -23.05 -23.63
CA LEU A 154 10.94 -21.91 -23.10
C LEU A 154 11.55 -21.05 -24.19
N ALA A 155 12.08 -21.66 -25.25
CA ALA A 155 12.67 -20.94 -26.38
C ALA A 155 11.64 -20.09 -27.13
N VAL A 156 10.42 -20.61 -27.30
CA VAL A 156 9.33 -19.96 -28.03
C VAL A 156 8.35 -19.17 -27.13
N GLY A 157 8.47 -19.26 -25.81
CA GLY A 157 7.58 -18.62 -24.83
C GLY A 157 7.47 -17.09 -24.93
N TRP A 158 8.41 -16.45 -25.64
CA TRP A 158 8.29 -15.04 -26.00
C TRP A 158 7.04 -14.76 -26.83
N MET A 159 6.52 -15.74 -27.58
CA MET A 159 5.31 -15.58 -28.40
C MET A 159 4.08 -15.31 -27.53
N ALA A 160 3.89 -16.07 -26.44
CA ALA A 160 2.80 -15.88 -25.48
C ALA A 160 2.81 -14.47 -24.85
N ASN A 161 4.00 -13.87 -24.69
CA ASN A 161 4.17 -12.58 -24.05
C ASN A 161 4.18 -11.38 -25.02
N LEU A 162 4.71 -11.54 -26.24
CA LEU A 162 4.96 -10.42 -27.16
C LEU A 162 4.01 -10.39 -28.36
N VAL A 163 3.45 -11.52 -28.79
CA VAL A 163 2.56 -11.54 -29.97
C VAL A 163 1.30 -10.73 -29.70
N SER A 164 0.63 -10.92 -28.55
CA SER A 164 -0.56 -10.14 -28.18
C SER A 164 -0.29 -8.63 -28.17
N ILE A 165 0.88 -8.21 -27.68
CA ILE A 165 1.33 -6.81 -27.70
C ILE A 165 1.51 -6.32 -29.14
N PHE A 166 2.17 -7.11 -29.98
CA PHE A 166 2.39 -6.75 -31.39
C PHE A 166 1.08 -6.65 -32.16
N GLU A 167 0.16 -7.58 -31.94
CA GLU A 167 -1.16 -7.56 -32.57
C GLU A 167 -1.97 -6.33 -32.13
N ALA A 168 -1.91 -5.94 -30.85
CA ALA A 168 -2.55 -4.73 -30.34
C ALA A 168 -1.93 -3.44 -30.93
N VAL A 169 -0.61 -3.39 -31.09
CA VAL A 169 0.11 -2.21 -31.63
C VAL A 169 -0.10 -2.07 -33.13
N THR A 170 -0.06 -3.17 -33.87
CA THR A 170 -0.11 -3.16 -35.35
C THR A 170 -1.53 -3.30 -35.90
N GLY A 171 -2.48 -3.79 -35.09
CA GLY A 171 -3.83 -4.14 -35.53
C GLY A 171 -3.89 -5.40 -36.41
N LEU A 172 -2.77 -6.09 -36.61
CA LEU A 172 -2.66 -7.30 -37.43
C LEU A 172 -2.70 -8.54 -36.55
N LYS A 173 -3.38 -9.60 -36.98
CA LYS A 173 -3.32 -10.90 -36.31
C LYS A 173 -2.35 -11.84 -37.03
N LEU A 174 -1.34 -12.29 -36.31
CA LEU A 174 -0.31 -13.23 -36.79
C LEU A 174 -0.70 -14.67 -36.44
N ILE A 175 -1.20 -14.90 -35.23
CA ILE A 175 -1.66 -16.22 -34.77
C ILE A 175 -3.18 -16.18 -34.66
N VAL A 176 -3.84 -16.68 -35.70
CA VAL A 176 -5.30 -16.81 -35.74
C VAL A 176 -5.68 -18.27 -35.58
N GLU A 177 -6.64 -18.53 -34.69
CA GLU A 177 -7.08 -19.89 -34.32
C GLU A 177 -7.49 -20.71 -35.55
N GLU A 178 -8.08 -20.09 -36.57
CA GLU A 178 -8.49 -20.80 -37.79
C GLU A 178 -7.31 -21.31 -38.63
N LYS A 179 -6.10 -20.75 -38.45
CA LYS A 179 -4.91 -21.10 -39.25
C LYS A 179 -3.82 -21.79 -38.43
N LEU A 180 -3.70 -21.44 -37.15
CA LEU A 180 -2.67 -21.93 -36.22
C LEU A 180 -3.33 -22.32 -34.88
N PRO A 181 -4.27 -23.28 -34.89
CA PRO A 181 -5.06 -23.62 -33.71
C PRO A 181 -4.21 -24.13 -32.55
N HIS A 182 -3.20 -24.97 -32.81
CA HIS A 182 -2.41 -25.54 -31.72
C HIS A 182 -1.52 -24.49 -31.08
N LEU A 183 -0.88 -23.60 -31.85
CA LEU A 183 -0.11 -22.48 -31.31
C LEU A 183 -0.99 -21.51 -30.53
N SER A 184 -2.22 -21.26 -31.00
CA SER A 184 -3.18 -20.42 -30.28
C SER A 184 -3.54 -21.00 -28.92
N THR A 185 -3.88 -22.30 -28.86
CA THR A 185 -4.14 -23.00 -27.60
C THR A 185 -2.89 -23.06 -26.71
N TRP A 186 -1.74 -23.39 -27.28
CA TRP A 186 -0.46 -23.43 -26.57
C TRP A 186 -0.10 -22.08 -25.93
N MET A 187 -0.38 -20.95 -26.60
CA MET A 187 -0.12 -19.63 -26.02
C MET A 187 -0.98 -19.37 -24.78
N GLN A 188 -2.23 -19.83 -24.77
CA GLN A 188 -3.11 -19.75 -23.60
C GLN A 188 -2.57 -20.67 -22.48
N ASP A 189 -2.36 -21.95 -22.80
CA ASP A 189 -1.84 -22.95 -21.85
C ASP A 189 -0.48 -22.56 -21.25
N PHE A 190 0.41 -21.94 -22.04
CA PHE A 190 1.72 -21.46 -21.60
C PHE A 190 1.63 -20.21 -20.72
N SER A 191 0.68 -19.32 -21.01
CA SER A 191 0.43 -18.13 -20.17
C SER A 191 -0.17 -18.52 -18.82
N ASP A 192 -1.05 -19.52 -18.80
CA ASP A 192 -1.71 -20.02 -17.60
C ASP A 192 -0.80 -20.86 -16.69
N VAL A 193 0.48 -21.05 -17.03
CA VAL A 193 1.40 -21.81 -16.18
C VAL A 193 1.78 -20.98 -14.95
N PRO A 194 1.43 -21.42 -13.74
CA PRO A 194 1.64 -20.65 -12.53
C PRO A 194 3.13 -20.54 -12.20
N LEU A 195 3.74 -19.44 -12.62
CA LEU A 195 5.13 -19.09 -12.34
C LEU A 195 5.26 -18.44 -10.95
N LYS A 196 4.85 -19.16 -9.90
CA LYS A 196 4.95 -18.78 -8.46
C LYS A 196 4.71 -17.28 -8.18
N GLY A 197 3.65 -16.71 -8.74
CA GLY A 197 3.18 -15.35 -8.46
C GLY A 197 1.67 -15.29 -8.63
N ILE A 198 1.03 -14.29 -8.03
CA ILE A 198 -0.39 -14.01 -8.25
C ILE A 198 -0.48 -13.18 -9.52
N GLU A 199 -1.25 -13.63 -10.49
CA GLU A 199 -1.52 -12.83 -11.68
C GLU A 199 -2.44 -11.67 -11.34
N PHE A 200 -2.11 -10.49 -11.86
CA PHE A 200 -2.93 -9.30 -11.73
C PHE A 200 -2.76 -8.40 -12.95
N GLU A 201 -3.80 -7.63 -13.25
CA GLU A 201 -3.79 -6.59 -14.27
C GLU A 201 -3.63 -5.22 -13.59
N THR A 202 -2.81 -4.35 -14.17
CA THR A 202 -2.73 -2.95 -13.74
C THR A 202 -3.55 -2.06 -14.67
N ILE A 203 -4.58 -1.41 -14.12
CA ILE A 203 -5.37 -0.41 -14.83
C ILE A 203 -4.91 0.98 -14.39
N PHE A 204 -4.42 1.77 -15.34
CA PHE A 204 -4.01 3.16 -15.08
C PHE A 204 -5.21 4.10 -15.19
N GLU A 205 -5.37 4.99 -14.19
CA GLU A 205 -6.45 5.97 -14.13
C GLU A 205 -5.96 7.39 -14.35
N ASP A 206 -6.75 8.19 -15.09
CA ASP A 206 -6.58 9.63 -15.16
C ASP A 206 -7.46 10.31 -14.09
N LEU A 207 -6.83 10.90 -13.07
CA LEU A 207 -7.57 11.56 -11.99
C LEU A 207 -8.22 12.90 -12.41
N ALA A 208 -7.81 13.49 -13.55
CA ALA A 208 -8.49 14.64 -14.13
C ALA A 208 -9.77 14.22 -14.89
N SER A 209 -9.81 12.99 -15.39
CA SER A 209 -10.93 12.39 -16.13
C SER A 209 -11.21 10.96 -15.64
N LYS A 210 -11.81 10.86 -14.45
CA LYS A 210 -11.99 9.59 -13.74
C LYS A 210 -12.90 8.62 -14.51
N SER A 211 -12.48 7.36 -14.63
CA SER A 211 -13.28 6.33 -15.30
C SER A 211 -14.56 5.99 -14.53
N ALA A 212 -15.55 5.43 -15.23
CA ALA A 212 -16.75 4.89 -14.60
C ALA A 212 -16.41 3.75 -13.63
N SER A 213 -15.42 2.92 -13.96
CA SER A 213 -14.95 1.81 -13.12
C SER A 213 -14.40 2.31 -11.79
N LEU A 214 -13.57 3.37 -11.78
CA LEU A 214 -13.05 3.96 -10.55
C LEU A 214 -14.18 4.50 -9.67
N LEU A 215 -15.16 5.18 -10.26
CA LEU A 215 -16.31 5.72 -9.54
C LEU A 215 -17.23 4.62 -9.00
N GLN A 216 -17.31 3.47 -9.69
CA GLN A 216 -18.05 2.29 -9.25
C GLN A 216 -17.34 1.58 -8.09
N TYR A 217 -16.04 1.34 -8.21
CA TYR A 217 -15.29 0.54 -7.23
C TYR A 217 -14.86 1.32 -5.99
N ASN A 218 -14.64 2.64 -6.11
CA ASN A 218 -14.36 3.54 -4.98
C ASN A 218 -15.29 4.77 -5.00
N PRO A 219 -16.60 4.59 -4.74
CA PRO A 219 -17.57 5.68 -4.79
C PRO A 219 -17.36 6.73 -3.69
N VAL A 220 -16.71 6.35 -2.57
CA VAL A 220 -16.56 7.18 -1.37
C VAL A 220 -15.48 8.25 -1.55
N TYR A 221 -14.27 7.83 -1.92
CA TYR A 221 -13.12 8.73 -2.08
C TYR A 221 -12.81 9.07 -3.53
N LYS A 222 -13.19 8.21 -4.48
CA LYS A 222 -12.97 8.42 -5.92
C LYS A 222 -11.48 8.65 -6.22
N LYS A 223 -10.62 7.86 -5.58
CA LYS A 223 -9.15 7.93 -5.61
C LYS A 223 -8.56 6.54 -5.86
N VAL A 224 -7.34 6.54 -6.37
CA VAL A 224 -6.47 5.35 -6.46
C VAL A 224 -5.58 5.25 -5.21
N PRO A 225 -5.07 4.06 -4.86
CA PRO A 225 -5.28 2.75 -5.51
C PRO A 225 -6.63 2.10 -5.17
N VAL A 226 -7.05 1.18 -6.05
CA VAL A 226 -8.19 0.27 -5.84
C VAL A 226 -7.73 -1.12 -6.28
N LEU A 227 -7.84 -2.11 -5.40
CA LEU A 227 -7.62 -3.51 -5.73
C LEU A 227 -8.98 -4.17 -6.00
N VAL A 228 -9.11 -4.90 -7.10
CA VAL A 228 -10.32 -5.69 -7.39
C VAL A 228 -9.94 -7.17 -7.39
N HIS A 229 -10.53 -7.94 -6.49
CA HIS A 229 -10.31 -9.39 -6.38
C HIS A 229 -11.67 -10.09 -6.40
N ASN A 230 -11.88 -10.98 -7.38
CA ASN A 230 -13.15 -11.70 -7.59
C ASN A 230 -14.37 -10.76 -7.68
N GLY A 231 -14.23 -9.65 -8.41
CA GLY A 231 -15.29 -8.65 -8.60
C GLY A 231 -15.58 -7.78 -7.37
N LYS A 232 -14.85 -7.97 -6.27
CA LYS A 232 -14.98 -7.16 -5.05
C LYS A 232 -13.83 -6.17 -4.94
N SER A 233 -14.13 -4.90 -4.64
CA SER A 233 -13.11 -3.86 -4.49
C SER A 233 -12.65 -3.70 -3.05
N VAL A 234 -11.35 -3.49 -2.87
CA VAL A 234 -10.69 -3.06 -1.64
C VAL A 234 -10.00 -1.72 -1.93
N CYS A 235 -10.27 -0.73 -1.10
CA CYS A 235 -9.83 0.65 -1.28
C CYS A 235 -8.95 1.09 -0.10
N GLU A 236 -8.16 2.15 -0.31
CA GLU A 236 -7.15 2.68 0.61
C GLU A 236 -5.89 1.80 0.67
N SER A 237 -4.72 2.40 0.46
CA SER A 237 -3.46 1.66 0.28
C SER A 237 -3.11 0.77 1.47
N LEU A 238 -3.22 1.25 2.71
CA LEU A 238 -2.92 0.44 3.89
C LEU A 238 -3.91 -0.72 4.08
N VAL A 239 -5.19 -0.50 3.78
CA VAL A 239 -6.21 -1.56 3.84
C VAL A 239 -5.96 -2.60 2.75
N ILE A 240 -5.56 -2.17 1.55
CA ILE A 240 -5.17 -3.06 0.44
C ILE A 240 -3.94 -3.88 0.82
N ILE A 241 -2.91 -3.28 1.43
CA ILE A 241 -1.70 -3.99 1.84
C ILE A 241 -2.03 -5.06 2.90
N GLU A 242 -2.82 -4.72 3.92
CA GLU A 242 -3.25 -5.71 4.92
C GLU A 242 -4.12 -6.81 4.31
N TYR A 243 -5.01 -6.46 3.38
CA TYR A 243 -5.81 -7.45 2.65
C TYR A 243 -4.93 -8.43 1.85
N ILE A 244 -3.87 -7.91 1.19
CA ILE A 244 -2.90 -8.73 0.47
C ILE A 244 -2.21 -9.69 1.43
N ASP A 245 -1.71 -9.19 2.56
CA ASP A 245 -1.01 -9.97 3.59
C ASP A 245 -1.88 -11.09 4.17
N GLU A 246 -3.16 -10.79 4.45
CA GLU A 246 -4.11 -11.74 5.01
C GLU A 246 -4.58 -12.79 3.99
N THR A 247 -4.64 -12.42 2.70
CA THR A 247 -5.09 -13.29 1.59
C THR A 247 -3.96 -14.20 1.10
N TRP A 248 -2.74 -13.69 0.97
CA TRP A 248 -1.60 -14.39 0.37
C TRP A 248 -0.41 -14.46 1.33
N LYS A 249 -0.46 -15.45 2.22
CA LYS A 249 0.46 -15.62 3.36
C LYS A 249 1.87 -16.11 3.01
N GLN A 250 2.23 -16.17 1.74
CA GLN A 250 3.53 -16.73 1.31
C GLN A 250 4.71 -15.84 1.75
N ASN A 251 4.51 -14.52 1.83
CA ASN A 251 5.51 -13.55 2.26
C ASN A 251 4.86 -12.54 3.22
N PRO A 252 4.82 -12.84 4.53
CA PRO A 252 4.13 -11.98 5.49
C PRO A 252 4.80 -10.61 5.59
N LEU A 253 3.98 -9.56 5.51
CA LEU A 253 4.38 -8.15 5.63
C LEU A 253 4.27 -7.65 7.07
N LEU A 254 3.39 -8.27 7.85
CA LEU A 254 3.22 -7.99 9.28
C LEU A 254 4.02 -8.99 10.13
N PRO A 255 4.57 -8.56 11.28
CA PRO A 255 5.16 -9.47 12.26
C PRO A 255 4.15 -10.50 12.78
N GLU A 256 4.62 -11.61 13.35
CA GLU A 256 3.73 -12.63 13.91
C GLU A 256 3.04 -12.19 15.21
N ASP A 257 3.75 -11.43 16.06
CA ASP A 257 3.28 -11.06 17.39
C ASP A 257 2.32 -9.85 17.35
N PRO A 258 1.27 -9.83 18.20
CA PRO A 258 0.27 -8.75 18.20
C PRO A 258 0.87 -7.34 18.42
N TYR A 259 1.90 -7.22 19.25
CA TYR A 259 2.50 -5.93 19.54
C TYR A 259 3.27 -5.40 18.32
N GLY A 260 4.07 -6.24 17.67
CA GLY A 260 4.75 -5.92 16.41
C GLY A 260 3.78 -5.48 15.32
N LYS A 261 2.64 -6.15 15.17
CA LYS A 261 1.57 -5.73 14.24
C LYS A 261 0.99 -4.36 14.58
N ALA A 262 0.67 -4.13 15.85
CA ALA A 262 0.16 -2.85 16.31
C ALA A 262 1.17 -1.71 16.06
N MET A 263 2.47 -1.97 16.27
CA MET A 263 3.53 -0.99 15.98
C MET A 263 3.66 -0.70 14.49
N ALA A 264 3.62 -1.72 13.63
CA ALA A 264 3.64 -1.54 12.18
C ALA A 264 2.47 -0.65 11.70
N ARG A 265 1.25 -0.93 12.17
CA ARG A 265 0.05 -0.12 11.86
C ARG A 265 0.15 1.31 12.39
N PHE A 266 0.62 1.47 13.64
CA PHE A 266 0.79 2.79 14.25
C PHE A 266 1.75 3.66 13.43
N TRP A 267 2.91 3.12 13.06
CA TRP A 267 3.91 3.89 12.31
C TRP A 267 3.51 4.13 10.85
N ALA A 268 2.78 3.21 10.23
CA ALA A 268 2.19 3.43 8.91
C ALA A 268 1.15 4.56 8.95
N LYS A 269 0.30 4.59 9.98
CA LYS A 269 -0.65 5.70 10.20
C LYS A 269 0.08 7.01 10.51
N PHE A 270 1.15 6.97 11.32
CA PHE A 270 1.96 8.15 11.61
C PHE A 270 2.58 8.74 10.33
N ASN A 271 3.04 7.88 9.41
CA ASN A 271 3.51 8.32 8.11
C ASN A 271 2.44 9.13 7.36
N ASP A 272 1.22 8.58 7.24
CA ASP A 272 0.12 9.22 6.52
C ASP A 272 -0.35 10.53 7.17
N ASP A 273 -0.41 10.57 8.50
CA ASP A 273 -0.95 11.70 9.26
C ASP A 273 0.07 12.82 9.53
N LYS A 274 1.37 12.50 9.53
CA LYS A 274 2.44 13.42 9.99
C LYS A 274 3.58 13.56 9.01
N VAL A 275 4.22 12.46 8.61
CA VAL A 275 5.44 12.51 7.80
C VAL A 275 5.11 13.04 6.41
N LEU A 276 4.21 12.37 5.69
CA LEU A 276 3.83 12.77 4.34
C LEU A 276 3.31 14.22 4.29
N PRO A 277 2.38 14.67 5.15
CA PRO A 277 1.91 16.06 5.11
C PRO A 277 2.99 17.09 5.43
N SER A 278 3.89 16.81 6.38
CA SER A 278 4.96 17.75 6.75
C SER A 278 6.05 17.85 5.67
N VAL A 279 6.46 16.73 5.09
CA VAL A 279 7.38 16.70 3.93
C VAL A 279 6.75 17.40 2.72
N TRP A 280 5.47 17.14 2.47
CA TRP A 280 4.72 17.82 1.41
C TRP A 280 4.66 19.34 1.63
N HIS A 281 4.44 19.79 2.86
CA HIS A 281 4.42 21.22 3.20
C HIS A 281 5.78 21.87 2.91
N VAL A 282 6.89 21.23 3.27
CA VAL A 282 8.24 21.70 2.90
C VAL A 282 8.40 21.82 1.38
N PHE A 283 7.90 20.84 0.63
CA PHE A 283 8.02 20.83 -0.83
C PHE A 283 7.26 22.00 -1.49
N ILE A 284 6.05 22.32 -1.03
CA ILE A 284 5.21 23.37 -1.64
C ILE A 284 5.46 24.78 -1.09
N SER A 285 6.21 24.92 0.01
CA SER A 285 6.53 26.22 0.62
C SER A 285 7.86 26.80 0.13
N GLN A 286 8.08 28.10 0.36
CA GLN A 286 9.30 28.83 -0.01
C GLN A 286 9.74 29.82 1.07
N GLY A 287 11.04 30.16 1.08
CA GLY A 287 11.63 31.15 2.00
C GLY A 287 11.35 30.81 3.47
N LYS A 288 10.98 31.83 4.26
CA LYS A 288 10.72 31.65 5.70
C LYS A 288 9.66 30.61 6.02
N GLU A 289 8.61 30.48 5.19
CA GLU A 289 7.57 29.47 5.41
C GLU A 289 8.13 28.05 5.23
N GLN A 290 9.04 27.86 4.28
CA GLN A 290 9.74 26.59 4.06
C GLN A 290 10.66 26.25 5.25
N GLU A 291 11.44 27.23 5.74
CA GLU A 291 12.29 27.07 6.93
C GLU A 291 11.46 26.66 8.16
N GLU A 292 10.30 27.27 8.37
CA GLU A 292 9.38 26.92 9.46
C GLU A 292 8.75 25.53 9.26
N ALA A 293 8.41 25.15 8.02
CA ALA A 293 7.87 23.83 7.68
C ALA A 293 8.90 22.70 7.84
N MET A 294 10.21 22.99 7.69
CA MET A 294 11.28 22.01 7.87
C MET A 294 11.37 21.47 9.29
N VAL A 295 11.06 22.29 10.30
CA VAL A 295 11.15 21.89 11.72
C VAL A 295 10.28 20.66 12.03
N PRO A 296 8.96 20.68 11.81
CA PRO A 296 8.12 19.51 12.05
C PRO A 296 8.43 18.35 11.09
N ALA A 297 8.85 18.62 9.85
CA ALA A 297 9.22 17.57 8.91
C ALA A 297 10.43 16.76 9.41
N ILE A 298 11.49 17.44 9.84
CA ILE A 298 12.70 16.82 10.40
C ILE A 298 12.38 16.10 11.71
N GLU A 299 11.55 16.69 12.58
CA GLU A 299 11.12 16.03 13.83
C GLU A 299 10.37 14.72 13.55
N ASN A 300 9.43 14.73 12.60
CA ASN A 300 8.70 13.52 12.22
C ASN A 300 9.59 12.45 11.58
N LEU A 301 10.55 12.85 10.73
CA LEU A 301 11.53 11.93 10.15
C LEU A 301 12.43 11.31 11.23
N LYS A 302 12.82 12.07 12.26
CA LYS A 302 13.58 11.53 13.40
C LYS A 302 12.82 10.45 14.18
N PHE A 303 11.49 10.58 14.31
CA PHE A 303 10.69 9.51 14.92
C PHE A 303 10.73 8.23 14.09
N LEU A 304 10.62 8.32 12.76
CA LEU A 304 10.75 7.16 11.87
C LEU A 304 12.15 6.55 11.89
N GLU A 305 13.19 7.38 11.82
CA GLU A 305 14.60 6.97 11.93
C GLU A 305 14.84 6.07 13.15
N GLN A 306 14.30 6.44 14.30
CA GLN A 306 14.44 5.68 15.54
C GLN A 306 13.79 4.28 15.46
N GLN A 307 12.79 4.08 14.58
CA GLN A 307 12.10 2.81 14.45
C GLN A 307 12.88 1.77 13.64
N LEU A 308 13.84 2.19 12.80
CA LEU A 308 14.70 1.25 12.08
C LEU A 308 15.54 0.43 13.06
N LYS A 309 15.90 0.97 14.24
CA LYS A 309 16.67 0.27 15.28
C LYS A 309 17.94 -0.42 14.75
N GLY A 310 18.56 0.14 13.70
CA GLY A 310 19.74 -0.41 13.03
C GLY A 310 19.48 -1.63 12.14
N GLN A 311 18.21 -1.96 11.86
CA GLN A 311 17.81 -3.01 10.93
C GLN A 311 17.86 -2.49 9.48
N LYS A 312 17.94 -3.43 8.53
CA LYS A 312 17.96 -3.11 7.10
C LYS A 312 16.65 -2.52 6.62
N PHE A 313 15.54 -3.13 7.05
CA PHE A 313 14.18 -2.71 6.77
C PHE A 313 13.41 -2.53 8.08
N PHE A 314 12.28 -1.82 8.05
CA PHE A 314 11.40 -1.73 9.21
C PHE A 314 10.80 -3.09 9.60
N GLY A 315 10.70 -4.01 8.64
CA GLY A 315 10.40 -5.43 8.85
C GLY A 315 11.59 -6.30 9.29
N GLY A 316 12.77 -5.72 9.58
CA GLY A 316 13.98 -6.47 9.92
C GLY A 316 14.84 -6.76 8.70
N ASP A 317 15.00 -8.04 8.38
CA ASP A 317 15.79 -8.50 7.23
C ASP A 317 14.99 -8.50 5.92
N THR A 318 13.66 -8.35 6.01
CA THR A 318 12.72 -8.37 4.88
C THR A 318 11.84 -7.12 4.87
N ILE A 319 11.28 -6.80 3.70
CA ILE A 319 10.29 -5.71 3.53
C ILE A 319 9.02 -6.05 4.33
N GLY A 320 8.63 -5.14 5.23
CA GLY A 320 7.38 -5.22 5.98
C GLY A 320 6.34 -4.17 5.55
N LEU A 321 5.20 -4.15 6.26
CA LEU A 321 4.12 -3.21 6.01
C LEU A 321 4.57 -1.75 6.10
N LEU A 322 5.39 -1.42 7.10
CA LEU A 322 5.88 -0.04 7.27
C LEU A 322 6.81 0.36 6.12
N ASP A 323 7.69 -0.54 5.65
CA ASP A 323 8.55 -0.28 4.49
C ASP A 323 7.73 0.09 3.25
N LEU A 324 6.63 -0.62 2.98
CA LEU A 324 5.73 -0.30 1.87
C LEU A 324 4.99 1.03 2.09
N ALA A 325 4.53 1.29 3.33
CA ALA A 325 3.81 2.51 3.68
C ALA A 325 4.69 3.77 3.53
N VAL A 326 5.97 3.67 3.89
CA VAL A 326 6.95 4.77 3.79
C VAL A 326 7.76 4.75 2.49
N GLY A 327 7.60 3.72 1.66
CA GLY A 327 8.38 3.50 0.42
C GLY A 327 8.32 4.66 -0.57
N TRP A 328 7.26 5.47 -0.53
CA TRP A 328 7.17 6.71 -1.31
C TRP A 328 8.35 7.66 -1.04
N MET A 329 8.94 7.64 0.15
CA MET A 329 10.07 8.50 0.51
C MET A 329 11.30 8.21 -0.36
N ALA A 330 11.60 6.92 -0.57
CA ALA A 330 12.76 6.46 -1.34
C ALA A 330 12.77 7.03 -2.78
N ASN A 331 11.59 7.26 -3.36
CA ASN A 331 11.43 7.89 -4.66
C ASN A 331 11.20 9.40 -4.55
N LEU A 332 10.09 9.83 -3.94
CA LEU A 332 9.60 11.21 -4.02
C LEU A 332 10.48 12.21 -3.30
N VAL A 333 11.14 11.85 -2.19
CA VAL A 333 12.06 12.79 -1.53
C VAL A 333 13.20 13.13 -2.47
N SER A 334 13.84 12.14 -3.10
CA SER A 334 14.90 12.37 -4.10
C SER A 334 14.43 13.27 -5.26
N ILE A 335 13.18 13.10 -5.71
CA ILE A 335 12.58 13.98 -6.72
C ILE A 335 12.41 15.40 -6.17
N PHE A 336 11.83 15.58 -4.99
CA PHE A 336 11.62 16.88 -4.37
C PHE A 336 12.92 17.64 -4.16
N GLU A 337 13.97 16.95 -3.70
CA GLU A 337 15.30 17.53 -3.53
C GLU A 337 15.89 17.98 -4.89
N ALA A 338 15.68 17.20 -5.96
CA ALA A 338 16.12 17.59 -7.30
C ALA A 338 15.33 18.78 -7.87
N VAL A 339 14.04 18.89 -7.56
CA VAL A 339 13.18 20.00 -8.00
C VAL A 339 13.48 21.29 -7.24
N THR A 340 13.70 21.20 -5.93
CA THR A 340 13.82 22.37 -5.04
C THR A 340 15.27 22.77 -4.74
N GLY A 341 16.23 21.85 -4.93
CA GLY A 341 17.61 22.00 -4.47
C GLY A 341 17.78 21.87 -2.95
N LEU A 342 16.69 21.66 -2.20
CA LEU A 342 16.72 21.51 -0.75
C LEU A 342 16.98 20.06 -0.37
N LYS A 343 17.96 19.81 0.48
CA LYS A 343 18.20 18.48 1.07
C LYS A 343 17.44 18.32 2.38
N LEU A 344 16.55 17.32 2.44
CA LEU A 344 15.73 17.05 3.62
C LEU A 344 16.25 15.85 4.41
N ILE A 345 16.64 14.79 3.72
CA ILE A 345 17.25 13.60 4.34
C ILE A 345 18.74 13.63 4.02
N VAL A 346 19.53 14.07 5.01
CA VAL A 346 20.99 14.13 4.93
C VAL A 346 21.59 13.08 5.85
N GLU A 347 22.58 12.34 5.34
CA GLU A 347 23.21 11.20 6.02
C GLU A 347 23.76 11.59 7.40
N GLU A 348 24.27 12.82 7.57
CA GLU A 348 24.80 13.28 8.85
C GLU A 348 23.74 13.43 9.95
N LYS A 349 22.46 13.58 9.56
CA LYS A 349 21.35 13.78 10.51
C LYS A 349 20.41 12.59 10.59
N LEU A 350 20.26 11.87 9.49
CA LEU A 350 19.32 10.77 9.30
C LEU A 350 20.01 9.58 8.59
N PRO A 351 21.11 9.03 9.16
CA PRO A 351 21.93 8.02 8.49
C PRO A 351 21.18 6.73 8.20
N HIS A 352 20.32 6.28 9.12
CA HIS A 352 19.59 5.02 8.94
C HIS A 352 18.51 5.15 7.88
N LEU A 353 17.75 6.26 7.87
CA LEU A 353 16.78 6.50 6.80
C LEU A 353 17.46 6.66 5.45
N SER A 354 18.61 7.34 5.40
CA SER A 354 19.36 7.49 4.15
C SER A 354 19.81 6.14 3.58
N THR A 355 20.33 5.26 4.43
CA THR A 355 20.72 3.89 4.06
C THR A 355 19.51 3.06 3.64
N TRP A 356 18.44 3.09 4.44
CA TRP A 356 17.19 2.41 4.15
C TRP A 356 16.60 2.83 2.80
N MET A 357 16.63 4.12 2.44
CA MET A 357 16.13 4.59 1.14
C MET A 357 16.90 3.97 -0.04
N GLN A 358 18.22 3.78 0.11
CA GLN A 358 19.05 3.12 -0.90
C GLN A 358 18.71 1.63 -0.97
N ASP A 359 18.74 0.95 0.18
CA ASP A 359 18.44 -0.48 0.29
C ASP A 359 17.04 -0.83 -0.25
N PHE A 360 16.03 -0.04 0.10
CA PHE A 360 14.65 -0.19 -0.38
C PHE A 360 14.56 0.04 -1.90
N SER A 361 15.25 1.05 -2.42
CA SER A 361 15.29 1.34 -3.85
C SER A 361 16.00 0.27 -4.68
N ASP A 362 16.94 -0.45 -4.08
CA ASP A 362 17.71 -1.50 -4.73
C ASP A 362 17.06 -2.89 -4.64
N VAL A 363 15.96 -3.05 -3.89
CA VAL A 363 15.14 -4.26 -3.95
C VAL A 363 14.64 -4.47 -5.38
N PRO A 364 14.92 -5.61 -6.05
CA PRO A 364 14.65 -5.78 -7.47
C PRO A 364 13.20 -5.46 -7.89
N VAL A 365 12.22 -6.04 -7.18
CA VAL A 365 10.80 -5.80 -7.49
C VAL A 365 10.37 -4.34 -7.28
N ILE A 366 10.99 -3.63 -6.34
CA ILE A 366 10.73 -2.20 -6.13
C ILE A 366 11.36 -1.38 -7.26
N LYS A 367 12.62 -1.67 -7.59
CA LYS A 367 13.38 -1.01 -8.66
C LYS A 367 12.71 -1.13 -10.02
N GLU A 368 12.16 -2.30 -10.32
CA GLU A 368 11.42 -2.60 -11.56
C GLU A 368 10.13 -1.78 -11.70
N ASN A 369 9.50 -1.41 -10.58
CA ASN A 369 8.19 -0.75 -10.56
C ASN A 369 8.28 0.78 -10.36
N TRP A 370 9.49 1.35 -10.30
CA TRP A 370 9.62 2.81 -10.18
C TRP A 370 9.17 3.56 -11.43
N PRO A 371 8.45 4.68 -11.28
CA PRO A 371 8.16 5.56 -12.40
C PRO A 371 9.47 6.17 -12.94
N PRO A 372 9.56 6.48 -14.25
CA PRO A 372 10.75 7.09 -14.82
C PRO A 372 11.11 8.40 -14.12
N ARG A 373 12.32 8.47 -13.55
CA ARG A 373 12.77 9.57 -12.69
C ARG A 373 12.60 10.95 -13.34
N GLU A 374 13.05 11.11 -14.58
CA GLU A 374 12.96 12.40 -15.29
C GLU A 374 11.52 12.85 -15.53
N ARG A 375 10.60 11.91 -15.81
CA ARG A 375 9.16 12.24 -15.95
C ARG A 375 8.58 12.72 -14.62
N MET A 376 9.02 12.14 -13.50
CA MET A 376 8.61 12.57 -12.17
C MET A 376 9.13 13.98 -11.86
N ILE A 377 10.41 14.28 -12.15
CA ILE A 377 10.97 15.63 -11.98
C ILE A 377 10.14 16.65 -12.75
N THR A 378 9.92 16.44 -14.05
CA THR A 378 9.13 17.37 -14.86
C THR A 378 7.71 17.56 -14.31
N LYS A 379 7.03 16.47 -13.92
CA LYS A 379 5.68 16.53 -13.32
C LYS A 379 5.67 17.39 -12.06
N TYR A 380 6.62 17.19 -11.16
CA TYR A 380 6.66 17.90 -9.88
C TYR A 380 7.19 19.33 -9.99
N GLN A 381 8.03 19.63 -10.99
CA GLN A 381 8.37 21.01 -11.35
C GLN A 381 7.13 21.79 -11.76
N ILE A 382 6.35 21.27 -12.72
CA ILE A 382 5.11 21.90 -13.20
C ILE A 382 4.10 22.06 -12.06
N MET A 383 3.97 21.03 -11.21
CA MET A 383 3.07 21.07 -10.05
C MET A 383 3.44 22.18 -9.05
N LEU A 384 4.73 22.47 -8.89
CA LEU A 384 5.22 23.44 -7.91
C LEU A 384 5.00 24.89 -8.36
N GLU A 385 4.95 25.17 -9.67
CA GLU A 385 4.85 26.53 -10.23
C GLU A 385 3.74 27.41 -9.61
N PRO A 386 2.48 26.94 -9.44
CA PRO A 386 1.42 27.78 -8.87
C PRO A 386 1.70 28.18 -7.43
N TYR A 387 2.35 27.31 -6.65
CA TYR A 387 2.73 27.60 -5.28
C TYR A 387 3.84 28.64 -5.20
N LEU A 388 4.85 28.55 -6.10
CA LEU A 388 5.91 29.55 -6.21
C LEU A 388 5.34 30.93 -6.57
N ALA A 389 4.40 30.97 -7.53
CA ALA A 389 3.74 32.20 -7.94
C ALA A 389 2.93 32.82 -6.79
N ALA A 390 2.20 31.99 -6.02
CA ALA A 390 1.45 32.45 -4.85
C ALA A 390 2.38 33.00 -3.74
N ALA A 391 3.51 32.33 -3.49
CA ALA A 391 4.50 32.76 -2.50
C ALA A 391 5.16 34.10 -2.88
N ALA A 392 5.52 34.29 -4.16
CA ALA A 392 6.06 35.55 -4.67
C ALA A 392 5.08 36.72 -4.48
N ASN A 393 3.78 36.49 -4.71
CA ASN A 393 2.74 37.48 -4.48
C ASN A 393 2.52 37.81 -2.99
N LYS A 394 2.72 36.83 -2.09
CA LYS A 394 2.65 37.01 -0.63
C LYS A 394 3.86 37.82 -0.11
N HIS A 395 5.01 37.69 -0.76
CA HIS A 395 6.23 38.46 -0.44
C HIS A 395 6.08 39.97 -0.73
N ILE A 396 5.28 40.36 -1.75
CA ILE A 396 4.97 41.77 -2.05
C ILE A 396 4.06 42.41 -0.97
N LYS A 397 3.29 41.61 -0.21
CA LYS A 397 2.36 42.12 0.82
C LYS A 397 2.92 42.15 2.24
N ASN A 398 4.02 41.45 2.53
CA ASN A 398 4.52 41.26 3.90
C ASN A 398 5.79 42.09 4.23
N LEU A 399 5.97 43.24 3.59
CA LEU A 399 7.03 44.20 3.93
C LEU A 399 6.76 45.03 5.19
N GLU A 400 5.70 44.75 5.95
CA GLU A 400 5.46 45.38 7.25
C GLU A 400 5.14 44.35 8.33
N LEU A 401 5.81 44.54 9.48
CA LEU A 401 5.65 43.92 10.80
C LEU A 401 6.56 42.73 11.15
N GLY A 402 7.43 43.01 12.13
CA GLY A 402 8.56 42.21 12.57
C GLY A 402 8.25 41.10 13.57
N SER A 403 9.32 40.38 13.87
CA SER A 403 9.44 39.10 14.59
C SER A 403 9.54 39.21 16.11
N HIS A 404 9.01 38.20 16.82
CA HIS A 404 9.41 37.85 18.19
C HIS A 404 9.58 36.32 18.36
N PRO A 405 10.41 35.85 19.32
CA PRO A 405 11.03 34.51 19.28
C PRO A 405 10.28 33.43 20.08
N ARG A 406 10.60 32.15 19.82
CA ARG A 406 10.22 30.96 20.61
C ARG A 406 11.40 30.44 21.45
N PRO A 407 11.15 29.74 22.58
CA PRO A 407 12.18 29.00 23.31
C PRO A 407 12.29 27.52 22.86
N GLU A 408 13.48 26.95 23.11
CA GLU A 408 13.94 25.60 22.75
C GLU A 408 13.89 24.57 23.92
N ASN A 409 13.92 23.30 23.50
CA ASN A 409 14.46 22.08 24.14
C ASN A 409 13.64 21.26 25.17
N LEU A 410 13.48 19.97 24.83
CA LEU A 410 13.34 18.82 25.73
C LEU A 410 14.06 17.61 25.10
N SER A 411 15.02 17.02 25.80
CA SER A 411 15.63 15.72 25.47
C SER A 411 15.52 14.74 26.64
N ASP A 412 15.53 13.46 26.25
CA ASP A 412 15.88 12.25 26.99
C ASP A 412 14.84 11.60 27.95
N LEU A 413 14.33 10.45 27.51
CA LEU A 413 13.74 9.41 28.36
C LEU A 413 14.42 8.07 28.03
N SER A 414 15.04 7.46 29.04
CA SER A 414 15.64 6.13 29.00
C SER A 414 14.68 5.07 29.55
N TYR A 415 14.60 3.93 28.88
CA TYR A 415 13.75 2.80 29.24
C TYR A 415 14.17 2.12 30.57
N ALA A 416 13.19 1.86 31.45
CA ALA A 416 13.34 1.02 32.63
C ALA A 416 12.66 -0.35 32.41
N SER A 417 13.42 -1.43 32.63
CA SER A 417 12.97 -2.83 32.60
C SER A 417 12.11 -3.19 33.80
N HIS A 418 11.00 -3.90 33.60
CA HIS A 418 10.17 -4.47 34.67
C HIS A 418 10.26 -5.99 34.76
N ASN A 419 10.29 -6.44 36.02
CA ASN A 419 10.18 -7.83 36.48
C ASN A 419 8.75 -8.37 36.36
N ASN A 420 8.67 -9.70 36.23
CA ASN A 420 7.49 -10.57 36.31
C ASN A 420 6.55 -10.28 37.50
N MET A 421 5.24 -10.13 37.24
CA MET A 421 4.10 -10.77 37.93
C MET A 421 2.75 -10.28 37.33
N ALA A 422 1.84 -11.23 37.01
CA ALA A 422 0.46 -11.07 36.48
C ALA A 422 0.31 -10.26 35.17
N GLU A 423 -0.68 -10.62 34.33
CA GLU A 423 -0.98 -9.89 33.08
C GLU A 423 -1.55 -8.52 33.44
N GLU A 424 -0.79 -7.45 33.16
CA GLU A 424 -1.16 -6.07 33.50
C GLU A 424 -1.71 -5.35 32.28
N VAL A 425 -2.98 -4.91 32.35
CA VAL A 425 -3.63 -4.13 31.31
C VAL A 425 -4.11 -2.80 31.89
N LYS A 426 -3.60 -1.67 31.38
CA LYS A 426 -3.96 -0.31 31.79
C LYS A 426 -4.48 0.49 30.60
N LEU A 427 -5.55 1.26 30.80
CA LEU A 427 -6.10 2.16 29.79
C LEU A 427 -6.04 3.61 30.28
N PHE A 428 -5.20 4.41 29.64
CA PHE A 428 -5.18 5.86 29.79
C PHE A 428 -6.30 6.47 28.96
N ARG A 429 -7.23 7.18 29.60
CA ARG A 429 -8.37 7.78 28.93
C ARG A 429 -8.85 9.05 29.61
N THR A 430 -9.72 9.79 28.93
CA THR A 430 -10.61 10.74 29.60
C THR A 430 -12.00 10.14 29.71
N TRP A 431 -12.77 10.61 30.68
CA TRP A 431 -14.15 10.15 30.89
C TRP A 431 -15.06 10.49 29.70
N THR A 432 -14.71 11.48 28.88
CA THR A 432 -15.52 11.91 27.73
C THR A 432 -15.07 11.40 26.37
N SER A 433 -13.87 10.81 26.26
CA SER A 433 -13.31 10.51 24.93
C SER A 433 -14.10 9.38 24.24
N PRO A 434 -14.72 9.65 23.07
CA PRO A 434 -15.39 8.59 22.31
C PRO A 434 -14.39 7.53 21.83
N PHE A 435 -13.17 7.93 21.48
CA PHE A 435 -12.09 7.02 21.07
C PHE A 435 -11.69 6.04 22.19
N ALA A 436 -11.70 6.49 23.44
CA ALA A 436 -11.40 5.62 24.58
C ALA A 436 -12.56 4.70 24.98
N LEU A 437 -13.81 5.12 24.72
CA LEU A 437 -14.97 4.25 24.93
C LEU A 437 -14.90 3.01 24.04
N ARG A 438 -14.41 3.14 22.79
CA ARG A 438 -14.17 1.99 21.90
C ARG A 438 -13.36 0.89 22.59
N ILE A 439 -12.32 1.30 23.33
CA ILE A 439 -11.38 0.38 23.99
C ILE A 439 -12.01 -0.24 25.23
N VAL A 440 -12.76 0.54 26.02
CA VAL A 440 -13.50 0.00 27.16
C VAL A 440 -14.52 -1.03 26.73
N TRP A 441 -15.26 -0.78 25.66
CA TRP A 441 -16.21 -1.75 25.13
C TRP A 441 -15.52 -2.99 24.59
N ALA A 442 -14.43 -2.84 23.82
CA ALA A 442 -13.65 -3.98 23.31
C ALA A 442 -13.15 -4.89 24.44
N LEU A 443 -12.48 -4.33 25.45
CA LEU A 443 -11.96 -5.09 26.59
C LEU A 443 -13.09 -5.79 27.37
N LYS A 444 -14.19 -5.07 27.65
CA LYS A 444 -15.32 -5.66 28.39
C LYS A 444 -16.07 -6.72 27.61
N LEU A 445 -16.27 -6.55 26.30
CA LEU A 445 -16.90 -7.57 25.45
C LEU A 445 -16.04 -8.84 25.36
N LYS A 446 -14.72 -8.72 25.45
CA LYS A 446 -13.79 -9.85 25.55
C LYS A 446 -13.57 -10.39 26.96
N GLY A 447 -14.18 -9.77 27.98
CA GLY A 447 -14.03 -10.20 29.38
C GLY A 447 -12.63 -9.95 29.96
N ILE A 448 -11.90 -8.97 29.43
CA ILE A 448 -10.55 -8.61 29.89
C ILE A 448 -10.67 -7.57 31.00
N GLU A 449 -10.07 -7.88 32.15
CA GLU A 449 -9.93 -6.94 33.27
C GLU A 449 -8.81 -5.93 32.97
N PHE A 450 -9.03 -4.67 33.34
CA PHE A 450 -8.06 -3.59 33.10
C PHE A 450 -8.21 -2.45 34.11
N ASP A 451 -7.10 -1.81 34.42
CA ASP A 451 -7.07 -0.59 35.20
C ASP A 451 -7.35 0.63 34.33
N THR A 452 -8.20 1.54 34.81
CA THR A 452 -8.45 2.81 34.11
C THR A 452 -7.67 3.94 34.76
N ILE A 453 -6.86 4.64 33.95
CA ILE A 453 -6.12 5.83 34.37
C ILE A 453 -6.76 7.04 33.69
N PHE A 454 -7.35 7.93 34.48
CA PHE A 454 -7.98 9.14 33.96
C PHE A 454 -6.96 10.27 33.79
N GLU A 455 -6.84 10.75 32.56
CA GLU A 455 -5.98 11.88 32.19
C GLU A 455 -6.73 13.21 32.26
N ASP A 456 -6.00 14.27 32.60
CA ASP A 456 -6.46 15.66 32.57
C ASP A 456 -5.74 16.41 31.45
N PHE A 457 -6.46 16.82 30.39
CA PHE A 457 -5.82 17.38 29.20
C PHE A 457 -5.09 18.73 29.41
N PRO A 458 -5.57 19.66 30.26
CA PRO A 458 -4.81 20.82 30.67
C PRO A 458 -3.49 20.47 31.37
N ASN A 459 -3.40 19.32 32.05
CA ASN A 459 -2.26 18.87 32.85
C ASN A 459 -1.90 17.41 32.56
N LYS A 460 -1.45 17.13 31.32
CA LYS A 460 -1.10 15.77 30.86
C LYS A 460 -0.06 15.14 31.78
N SER A 461 -0.27 13.89 32.19
CA SER A 461 0.68 13.18 33.05
C SER A 461 2.01 12.91 32.33
N ALA A 462 3.09 12.76 33.11
CA ALA A 462 4.39 12.36 32.56
C ALA A 462 4.31 11.00 31.86
N LEU A 463 3.52 10.06 32.40
CA LEU A 463 3.31 8.74 31.81
C LEU A 463 2.59 8.82 30.45
N LEU A 464 1.59 9.69 30.29
CA LEU A 464 0.95 9.88 28.98
C LEU A 464 1.95 10.41 27.94
N LEU A 465 2.82 11.33 28.34
CA LEU A 465 3.86 11.87 27.46
C LEU A 465 4.95 10.84 27.15
N GLU A 466 5.25 9.94 28.08
CA GLU A 466 6.18 8.82 27.89
C GLU A 466 5.60 7.74 26.96
N TYR A 467 4.35 7.31 27.19
CA TYR A 467 3.72 6.24 26.43
C TYR A 467 3.19 6.70 25.06
N ASN A 468 2.89 7.98 24.89
CA ASN A 468 2.49 8.57 23.60
C ASN A 468 3.24 9.88 23.33
N PRO A 469 4.56 9.83 23.09
CA PRO A 469 5.38 11.02 22.90
C PRO A 469 5.03 11.75 21.60
N VAL A 470 4.52 11.01 20.62
CA VAL A 470 4.20 11.50 19.28
C VAL A 470 2.92 12.36 19.27
N HIS A 471 1.80 11.80 19.74
CA HIS A 471 0.51 12.47 19.69
C HIS A 471 0.10 13.09 21.02
N LYS A 472 0.61 12.58 22.14
CA LYS A 472 0.31 13.08 23.50
C LYS A 472 -1.20 13.09 23.74
N LYS A 473 -1.89 12.05 23.26
CA LYS A 473 -3.36 11.90 23.25
C LYS A 473 -3.77 10.57 23.85
N VAL A 474 -5.02 10.51 24.32
CA VAL A 474 -5.70 9.26 24.71
C VAL A 474 -6.63 8.78 23.57
N PRO A 475 -6.96 7.48 23.50
CA PRO A 475 -6.55 6.39 24.40
C PRO A 475 -5.09 5.94 24.22
N VAL A 476 -4.51 5.44 25.31
CA VAL A 476 -3.28 4.63 25.30
C VAL A 476 -3.55 3.36 26.11
N LEU A 477 -3.38 2.19 25.49
CA LEU A 477 -3.42 0.90 26.17
C LEU A 477 -1.99 0.51 26.53
N VAL A 478 -1.74 0.14 27.77
CA VAL A 478 -0.46 -0.43 28.21
C VAL A 478 -0.71 -1.87 28.61
N HIS A 479 -0.08 -2.81 27.90
CA HIS A 479 -0.16 -4.24 28.19
C HIS A 479 1.23 -4.77 28.51
N ASN A 480 1.44 -5.21 29.75
CA ASN A 480 2.73 -5.68 30.27
C ASN A 480 3.89 -4.71 30.00
N GLY A 481 3.66 -3.43 30.26
CA GLY A 481 4.63 -2.34 30.04
C GLY A 481 4.74 -1.84 28.60
N ASN A 482 4.14 -2.52 27.61
CA ASN A 482 4.15 -2.09 26.22
C ASN A 482 2.96 -1.18 25.92
N SER A 483 3.22 0.04 25.45
CA SER A 483 2.17 0.99 25.07
C SER A 483 1.72 0.84 23.62
N ILE A 484 0.41 0.84 23.41
CA ILE A 484 -0.26 0.85 22.12
C ILE A 484 -1.14 2.11 22.04
N CYS A 485 -0.97 2.87 20.96
CA CYS A 485 -1.66 4.14 20.71
C CYS A 485 -2.59 4.02 19.49
N GLU A 486 -3.45 5.02 19.30
CA GLU A 486 -4.48 5.09 18.26
C GLU A 486 -5.63 4.08 18.45
N SER A 487 -6.85 4.59 18.65
CA SER A 487 -7.97 3.73 19.08
C SER A 487 -8.27 2.55 18.16
N LEU A 488 -8.16 2.72 16.84
CA LEU A 488 -8.40 1.63 15.89
C LEU A 488 -7.28 0.59 15.91
N VAL A 489 -6.02 1.03 16.06
CA VAL A 489 -4.86 0.14 16.23
C VAL A 489 -4.95 -0.63 17.55
N ILE A 490 -5.42 0.01 18.63
CA ILE A 490 -5.62 -0.66 19.92
C ILE A 490 -6.70 -1.75 19.82
N ILE A 491 -7.80 -1.54 19.06
CA ILE A 491 -8.83 -2.58 18.90
C ILE A 491 -8.29 -3.76 18.10
N GLU A 492 -7.53 -3.52 17.02
CA GLU A 492 -6.85 -4.58 16.25
C GLU A 492 -5.85 -5.35 17.15
N TYR A 493 -5.09 -4.65 17.99
CA TYR A 493 -4.21 -5.28 18.98
C TYR A 493 -4.99 -6.18 19.96
N ILE A 494 -6.12 -5.67 20.48
CA ILE A 494 -7.00 -6.44 21.37
C ILE A 494 -7.54 -7.70 20.68
N GLU A 495 -7.91 -7.61 19.41
CA GLU A 495 -8.37 -8.74 18.61
C GLU A 495 -7.27 -9.81 18.40
N GLU A 496 -6.03 -9.37 18.20
CA GLU A 496 -4.89 -10.26 17.96
C GLU A 496 -4.34 -10.88 19.25
N ALA A 497 -4.37 -10.13 20.36
CA ALA A 497 -3.87 -10.57 21.66
C ALA A 497 -4.85 -11.51 22.39
N TRP A 498 -6.16 -11.27 22.29
CA TRP A 498 -7.20 -12.08 22.93
C TRP A 498 -8.22 -12.55 21.87
N LYS A 499 -8.10 -13.81 21.45
CA LYS A 499 -8.81 -14.37 20.28
C LYS A 499 -10.25 -14.77 20.59
N GLU A 500 -10.62 -14.90 21.86
CA GLU A 500 -11.98 -15.18 22.29
C GLU A 500 -12.91 -14.01 21.97
N ASN A 501 -14.18 -14.32 21.63
CA ASN A 501 -15.20 -13.34 21.25
C ASN A 501 -14.69 -12.37 20.14
N PRO A 502 -14.48 -12.88 18.91
CA PRO A 502 -13.89 -12.10 17.83
C PRO A 502 -14.75 -10.87 17.48
N LEU A 503 -14.09 -9.73 17.32
CA LEU A 503 -14.70 -8.47 16.89
C LEU A 503 -14.56 -8.27 15.38
N LEU A 504 -13.59 -8.92 14.75
CA LEU A 504 -13.41 -8.92 13.31
C LEU A 504 -13.91 -10.25 12.70
N PRO A 505 -14.43 -10.22 11.46
CA PRO A 505 -14.77 -11.44 10.73
C PRO A 505 -13.50 -12.23 10.38
N GLU A 506 -13.63 -13.53 10.06
CA GLU A 506 -12.47 -14.35 9.66
C GLU A 506 -12.02 -14.05 8.22
N ASP A 507 -12.96 -13.76 7.33
CA ASP A 507 -12.71 -13.52 5.90
C ASP A 507 -11.88 -12.22 5.69
N PRO A 508 -10.74 -12.28 4.96
CA PRO A 508 -9.89 -11.11 4.74
C PRO A 508 -10.61 -9.93 4.09
N TYR A 509 -11.56 -10.21 3.18
CA TYR A 509 -12.28 -9.14 2.50
C TYR A 509 -13.22 -8.43 3.46
N GLU A 510 -13.96 -9.18 4.28
CA GLU A 510 -14.82 -8.60 5.30
C GLU A 510 -14.03 -7.80 6.36
N LYS A 511 -12.83 -8.25 6.74
CA LYS A 511 -11.91 -7.48 7.60
C LYS A 511 -11.50 -6.17 6.94
N ALA A 512 -11.09 -6.23 5.67
CA ALA A 512 -10.72 -5.04 4.90
C ALA A 512 -11.89 -4.04 4.82
N MET A 513 -13.13 -4.52 4.66
CA MET A 513 -14.33 -3.67 4.67
C MET A 513 -14.61 -3.05 6.04
N ALA A 514 -14.43 -3.80 7.13
CA ALA A 514 -14.56 -3.25 8.48
C ALA A 514 -13.53 -2.12 8.74
N ARG A 515 -12.26 -2.33 8.33
CA ARG A 515 -11.20 -1.30 8.39
C ARG A 515 -11.52 -0.08 7.55
N PHE A 516 -11.94 -0.29 6.29
CA PHE A 516 -12.31 0.78 5.37
C PHE A 516 -13.43 1.65 5.94
N TRP A 517 -14.52 1.05 6.41
CA TRP A 517 -15.65 1.81 6.94
C TRP A 517 -15.36 2.51 8.27
N ALA A 518 -14.50 1.93 9.12
CA ALA A 518 -14.02 2.61 10.32
C ALA A 518 -13.20 3.86 9.96
N LYS A 519 -12.37 3.77 8.91
CA LYS A 519 -11.63 4.92 8.35
C LYS A 519 -12.58 5.96 7.76
N VAL A 520 -13.60 5.56 7.00
CA VAL A 520 -14.63 6.48 6.47
C VAL A 520 -15.35 7.22 7.61
N SER A 521 -15.67 6.53 8.71
CA SER A 521 -16.24 7.16 9.89
C SER A 521 -15.31 8.25 10.45
N ASP A 522 -14.03 7.92 10.69
CA ASP A 522 -13.08 8.83 11.35
C ASP A 522 -12.64 9.99 10.45
N ASP A 523 -12.52 9.77 9.14
CA ASP A 523 -12.01 10.76 8.18
C ASP A 523 -13.12 11.64 7.57
N LYS A 524 -14.36 11.15 7.51
CA LYS A 524 -15.44 11.80 6.75
C LYS A 524 -16.69 12.07 7.58
N VAL A 525 -17.24 11.06 8.25
CA VAL A 525 -18.50 11.19 9.00
C VAL A 525 -18.28 12.06 10.25
N LEU A 526 -17.39 11.65 11.15
CA LEU A 526 -17.12 12.35 12.41
C LEU A 526 -16.69 13.82 12.17
N PRO A 527 -15.76 14.16 11.25
CA PRO A 527 -15.41 15.54 10.98
C PRO A 527 -16.57 16.38 10.42
N SER A 528 -17.43 15.81 9.59
CA SER A 528 -18.60 16.53 9.05
C SER A 528 -19.65 16.86 10.12
N VAL A 529 -19.89 15.94 11.07
CA VAL A 529 -20.76 16.20 12.23
C VAL A 529 -20.16 17.28 13.13
N TRP A 530 -18.85 17.23 13.41
CA TRP A 530 -18.17 18.30 14.14
C TRP A 530 -18.21 19.64 13.40
N HIS A 531 -18.08 19.63 12.08
CA HIS A 531 -18.16 20.84 11.28
C HIS A 531 -19.55 21.49 11.42
N ALA A 532 -20.63 20.73 11.28
CA ALA A 532 -21.99 21.22 11.50
C ALA A 532 -22.19 21.77 12.92
N TYR A 533 -21.63 21.10 13.92
CA TYR A 533 -21.71 21.51 15.31
C TYR A 533 -21.11 22.90 15.59
N PHE A 534 -19.95 23.19 15.02
CA PHE A 534 -19.20 24.43 15.28
C PHE A 534 -19.60 25.63 14.40
N LYS A 535 -20.56 25.46 13.50
CA LYS A 535 -21.07 26.52 12.62
C LYS A 535 -22.35 27.17 13.16
N GLN A 536 -22.76 28.28 12.53
CA GLN A 536 -24.00 28.99 12.80
C GLN A 536 -24.68 29.47 11.51
N GLY A 537 -25.99 29.64 11.56
CA GLY A 537 -26.78 30.19 10.44
C GLY A 537 -26.68 29.35 9.17
N LYS A 538 -26.57 30.00 8.01
CA LYS A 538 -26.54 29.31 6.71
C LYS A 538 -25.38 28.32 6.56
N GLU A 539 -24.18 28.65 7.06
CA GLU A 539 -23.04 27.72 7.03
C GLU A 539 -23.32 26.44 7.84
N GLN A 540 -24.12 26.54 8.90
CA GLN A 540 -24.50 25.39 9.69
C GLN A 540 -25.50 24.50 8.97
N GLU A 541 -26.47 25.07 8.25
CA GLU A 541 -27.41 24.31 7.42
C GLU A 541 -26.68 23.55 6.31
N GLU A 542 -25.75 24.20 5.61
CA GLU A 542 -24.92 23.58 4.56
C GLU A 542 -24.01 22.47 5.12
N ALA A 543 -23.37 22.71 6.27
CA ALA A 543 -22.56 21.72 6.96
C ALA A 543 -23.41 20.53 7.46
N THR A 544 -24.63 20.79 7.94
CA THR A 544 -25.57 19.76 8.39
C THR A 544 -26.00 18.87 7.22
N ALA A 545 -26.35 19.46 6.06
CA ALA A 545 -26.68 18.70 4.86
C ALA A 545 -25.51 17.79 4.42
N THR A 546 -24.27 18.29 4.52
CA THR A 546 -23.06 17.50 4.25
C THR A 546 -22.90 16.33 5.23
N ALA A 547 -23.13 16.57 6.53
CA ALA A 547 -23.07 15.52 7.54
C ALA A 547 -24.12 14.43 7.31
N MET A 548 -25.36 14.83 6.98
CA MET A 548 -26.44 13.90 6.63
C MET A 548 -26.09 13.05 5.41
N GLU A 549 -25.49 13.64 4.37
CA GLU A 549 -25.07 12.88 3.18
C GLU A 549 -23.98 11.86 3.51
N ASN A 550 -23.03 12.20 4.38
CA ASN A 550 -22.01 11.26 4.83
C ASN A 550 -22.58 10.13 5.69
N LEU A 551 -23.58 10.42 6.53
CA LEU A 551 -24.27 9.42 7.36
C LEU A 551 -25.02 8.38 6.52
N LYS A 552 -25.57 8.76 5.35
CA LYS A 552 -26.19 7.80 4.42
C LYS A 552 -25.23 6.70 3.98
N LEU A 553 -23.92 6.98 3.91
CA LEU A 553 -22.93 5.96 3.57
C LEU A 553 -22.94 4.82 4.61
N LEU A 554 -23.08 5.14 5.90
CA LEU A 554 -23.16 4.15 6.98
C LEU A 554 -24.53 3.49 7.06
N GLU A 555 -25.61 4.23 6.82
CA GLU A 555 -26.98 3.68 6.71
C GLU A 555 -27.03 2.51 5.71
N GLU A 556 -26.43 2.70 4.54
CA GLU A 556 -26.38 1.68 3.49
C GLU A 556 -25.65 0.40 3.92
N GLN A 557 -24.68 0.50 4.84
CA GLN A 557 -23.92 -0.66 5.34
C GLN A 557 -24.70 -1.50 6.37
N LEU A 558 -25.77 -0.96 6.95
CA LEU A 558 -26.63 -1.67 7.90
C LEU A 558 -27.74 -2.49 7.24
N LYS A 559 -27.91 -2.40 5.91
CA LYS A 559 -28.96 -3.14 5.20
C LYS A 559 -28.87 -4.65 5.48
N GLY A 560 -29.94 -5.18 6.05
CA GLY A 560 -30.07 -6.60 6.39
C GLY A 560 -29.25 -7.05 7.60
N LYS A 561 -28.76 -6.11 8.43
CA LYS A 561 -27.98 -6.42 9.64
C LYS A 561 -28.56 -5.74 10.87
N LYS A 562 -28.36 -6.35 12.04
CA LYS A 562 -28.67 -5.75 13.33
C LYS A 562 -27.57 -4.80 13.79
N PHE A 563 -26.33 -5.26 13.68
CA PHE A 563 -25.10 -4.53 13.95
C PHE A 563 -24.26 -4.45 12.67
N PHE A 564 -23.29 -3.53 12.61
CA PHE A 564 -22.37 -3.50 11.47
C PHE A 564 -21.59 -4.82 11.32
N GLY A 565 -21.31 -5.49 12.44
CA GLY A 565 -20.77 -6.86 12.53
C GLY A 565 -21.75 -7.99 12.20
N GLY A 566 -22.98 -7.69 11.79
CA GLY A 566 -24.01 -8.69 11.49
C GLY A 566 -25.01 -8.86 12.63
N GLU A 567 -25.01 -10.02 13.29
CA GLU A 567 -25.92 -10.32 14.42
C GLU A 567 -25.36 -9.90 15.78
N THR A 568 -24.05 -9.65 15.86
CA THR A 568 -23.33 -9.26 17.09
C THR A 568 -22.51 -8.00 16.85
N ILE A 569 -22.17 -7.28 17.94
CA ILE A 569 -21.27 -6.13 17.89
C ILE A 569 -19.91 -6.56 17.31
N GLY A 570 -19.45 -5.87 16.27
CA GLY A 570 -18.12 -6.06 15.69
C GLY A 570 -17.25 -4.80 15.76
N TYR A 571 -16.10 -4.86 15.10
CA TYR A 571 -15.10 -3.79 15.02
C TYR A 571 -15.69 -2.45 14.56
N LEU A 572 -16.49 -2.47 13.50
CA LEU A 572 -17.10 -1.26 12.96
C LEU A 572 -18.14 -0.65 13.91
N ASP A 573 -18.90 -1.48 14.64
CA ASP A 573 -19.83 -1.00 15.68
C ASP A 573 -19.08 -0.24 16.78
N LEU A 574 -17.92 -0.72 17.22
CA LEU A 574 -17.09 -0.02 18.20
C LEU A 574 -16.52 1.27 17.62
N ALA A 575 -16.07 1.26 16.36
CA ALA A 575 -15.55 2.44 15.69
C ALA A 575 -16.60 3.55 15.57
N VAL A 576 -17.85 3.22 15.22
CA VAL A 576 -18.94 4.18 15.01
C VAL A 576 -19.84 4.39 16.22
N GLY A 577 -19.66 3.60 17.29
CA GLY A 577 -20.48 3.60 18.51
C GLY A 577 -20.56 4.94 19.23
N TRP A 578 -19.64 5.86 18.96
CA TRP A 578 -19.72 7.25 19.43
C TRP A 578 -21.02 7.93 19.01
N MET A 579 -21.61 7.56 17.87
CA MET A 579 -22.83 8.16 17.34
C MET A 579 -24.02 7.93 18.28
N ALA A 580 -24.13 6.72 18.85
CA ALA A 580 -25.24 6.30 19.70
C ALA A 580 -25.42 7.17 20.95
N ASN A 581 -24.37 7.87 21.39
CA ASN A 581 -24.44 8.81 22.51
C ASN A 581 -24.22 10.25 22.07
N LEU A 582 -23.11 10.52 21.38
CA LEU A 582 -22.65 11.89 21.13
C LEU A 582 -23.59 12.66 20.20
N VAL A 583 -24.16 12.04 19.16
CA VAL A 583 -25.02 12.74 18.20
C VAL A 583 -26.20 13.39 18.91
N SER A 584 -26.95 12.62 19.69
CA SER A 584 -28.11 13.14 20.44
C SER A 584 -27.77 14.28 21.41
N ILE A 585 -26.54 14.32 21.92
CA ILE A 585 -26.06 15.41 22.80
C ILE A 585 -25.77 16.66 21.97
N LEU A 586 -25.09 16.50 20.82
CA LEU A 586 -24.79 17.62 19.94
C LEU A 586 -26.08 18.23 19.35
N GLU A 587 -27.06 17.39 19.00
CA GLU A 587 -28.37 17.82 18.51
C GLU A 587 -29.12 18.65 19.56
N GLU A 588 -29.09 18.23 20.83
CA GLU A 588 -29.69 18.98 21.95
C GLU A 588 -29.00 20.33 22.17
N VAL A 589 -27.67 20.37 22.15
CA VAL A 589 -26.87 21.60 22.35
C VAL A 589 -27.10 22.63 21.24
N VAL A 590 -27.32 22.15 20.01
CA VAL A 590 -27.44 23.00 18.82
C VAL A 590 -28.89 23.29 18.44
N GLY A 591 -29.83 22.41 18.80
CA GLY A 591 -31.22 22.46 18.34
C GLY A 591 -31.40 22.04 16.88
N LEU A 592 -30.48 21.24 16.31
CA LEU A 592 -30.55 20.74 14.94
C LEU A 592 -30.37 19.24 14.91
N LYS A 593 -31.21 18.55 14.13
CA LYS A 593 -31.20 17.09 13.99
C LYS A 593 -30.38 16.67 12.77
N VAL A 594 -29.41 15.77 12.96
CA VAL A 594 -28.53 15.22 11.91
C VAL A 594 -28.83 13.74 11.61
N ILE A 595 -29.35 13.00 12.59
CA ILE A 595 -29.89 11.64 12.38
C ILE A 595 -31.38 11.69 12.63
N ASP A 596 -32.16 11.34 11.62
CA ASP A 596 -33.62 11.38 11.69
C ASP A 596 -34.21 10.02 11.33
N GLU A 597 -35.16 9.52 12.13
CA GLU A 597 -35.76 8.18 11.94
C GLU A 597 -36.42 8.01 10.57
N GLU A 598 -36.98 9.06 9.97
CA GLU A 598 -37.58 8.97 8.64
C GLU A 598 -36.52 8.84 7.55
N LYS A 599 -35.33 9.43 7.75
CA LYS A 599 -34.24 9.48 6.77
C LYS A 599 -33.16 8.43 6.98
N ASN A 600 -32.99 7.98 8.22
CA ASN A 600 -31.95 7.09 8.71
C ASN A 600 -32.53 6.01 9.66
N PRO A 601 -33.56 5.26 9.24
CA PRO A 601 -34.24 4.30 10.11
C PRO A 601 -33.32 3.20 10.63
N LEU A 602 -32.36 2.73 9.82
CA LEU A 602 -31.43 1.67 10.22
C LEU A 602 -30.41 2.18 11.23
N LEU A 603 -29.82 3.36 11.02
CA LEU A 603 -28.93 3.97 12.00
C LEU A 603 -29.64 4.29 13.30
N SER A 604 -30.87 4.81 13.27
CA SER A 604 -31.64 5.06 14.50
C SER A 604 -31.92 3.78 15.28
N THR A 605 -32.34 2.71 14.59
CA THR A 605 -32.56 1.39 15.20
C THR A 605 -31.25 0.83 15.77
N TRP A 606 -30.17 0.88 14.99
CA TRP A 606 -28.85 0.44 15.42
C TRP A 606 -28.34 1.22 16.64
N MET A 607 -28.54 2.55 16.69
CA MET A 607 -28.14 3.38 17.84
C MET A 607 -28.85 2.94 19.11
N GLN A 608 -30.13 2.60 19.03
CA GLN A 608 -30.90 2.07 20.15
C GLN A 608 -30.40 0.68 20.56
N ASP A 609 -30.33 -0.25 19.60
CA ASP A 609 -29.89 -1.63 19.85
C ASP A 609 -28.47 -1.68 20.45
N PHE A 610 -27.54 -0.88 19.90
CA PHE A 610 -26.18 -0.74 20.41
C PHE A 610 -26.16 -0.17 21.83
N SER A 611 -26.96 0.86 22.10
CA SER A 611 -27.04 1.49 23.43
C SER A 611 -27.64 0.57 24.50
N ASP A 612 -28.51 -0.37 24.09
CA ASP A 612 -29.17 -1.31 25.01
C ASP A 612 -28.35 -2.57 25.31
N VAL A 613 -27.25 -2.81 24.59
CA VAL A 613 -26.31 -3.87 24.97
C VAL A 613 -25.75 -3.60 26.37
N PRO A 614 -25.82 -4.55 27.33
CA PRO A 614 -25.49 -4.29 28.74
C PRO A 614 -24.12 -3.64 28.96
N VAL A 615 -23.08 -4.18 28.31
CA VAL A 615 -21.71 -3.65 28.38
C VAL A 615 -21.64 -2.20 27.87
N ILE A 616 -22.40 -1.86 26.84
CA ILE A 616 -22.42 -0.49 26.31
C ILE A 616 -23.16 0.44 27.27
N LYS A 617 -24.36 0.04 27.68
CA LYS A 617 -25.27 0.77 28.57
C LYS A 617 -24.63 1.17 29.89
N GLU A 618 -23.87 0.25 30.49
CA GLU A 618 -23.21 0.45 31.79
C GLU A 618 -21.98 1.38 31.72
N ASN A 619 -21.44 1.64 30.52
CA ASN A 619 -20.18 2.37 30.35
C ASN A 619 -20.34 3.74 29.68
N TRP A 620 -21.57 4.23 29.53
CA TRP A 620 -21.82 5.57 29.04
C TRP A 620 -21.35 6.66 30.02
N PRO A 621 -20.71 7.73 29.54
CA PRO A 621 -20.46 8.91 30.37
C PRO A 621 -21.78 9.58 30.78
N PRO A 622 -21.83 10.28 31.93
CA PRO A 622 -23.05 10.96 32.36
C PRO A 622 -23.52 12.01 31.35
N ARG A 623 -24.72 11.83 30.79
CA ARG A 623 -25.29 12.69 29.73
C ARG A 623 -25.28 14.18 30.09
N GLU A 624 -25.79 14.55 31.26
CA GLU A 624 -25.86 15.94 31.73
C GLU A 624 -24.49 16.64 31.76
N LYS A 625 -23.44 15.90 32.16
CA LYS A 625 -22.09 16.43 32.18
C LYS A 625 -21.54 16.63 30.77
N LEU A 626 -21.89 15.76 29.82
CA LEU A 626 -21.52 15.92 28.42
C LEU A 626 -22.22 17.12 27.79
N ILE A 627 -23.53 17.29 28.00
CA ILE A 627 -24.30 18.45 27.51
C ILE A 627 -23.64 19.75 27.98
N THR A 628 -23.37 19.85 29.29
CA THR A 628 -22.71 21.02 29.89
C THR A 628 -21.34 21.28 29.24
N LYS A 629 -20.51 20.24 29.11
CA LYS A 629 -19.18 20.35 28.49
C LYS A 629 -19.26 20.84 27.05
N PHE A 630 -20.15 20.27 26.26
CA PHE A 630 -20.27 20.59 24.84
C PHE A 630 -20.84 22.00 24.65
N HIS A 631 -21.84 22.42 25.42
CA HIS A 631 -22.28 23.83 25.45
C HIS A 631 -21.09 24.79 25.64
N VAL A 632 -20.29 24.59 26.70
CA VAL A 632 -19.13 25.43 26.99
C VAL A 632 -18.10 25.39 25.86
N MET A 633 -17.83 24.22 25.28
CA MET A 633 -16.90 24.05 24.17
C MET A 633 -17.34 24.85 22.93
N ARG A 634 -18.62 24.80 22.59
CA ARG A 634 -19.17 25.51 21.43
C ARG A 634 -19.15 27.02 21.63
N GLU A 635 -19.59 27.51 22.78
CA GLU A 635 -19.56 28.95 23.09
C GLU A 635 -18.13 29.50 23.03
N THR A 636 -17.17 28.78 23.61
CA THR A 636 -15.75 29.17 23.59
C THR A 636 -15.23 29.26 22.16
N TYR A 637 -15.55 28.27 21.32
CA TYR A 637 -15.14 28.24 19.92
C TYR A 637 -15.73 29.42 19.13
N LEU A 638 -17.03 29.66 19.26
CA LEU A 638 -17.73 30.73 18.56
C LEU A 638 -17.25 32.11 18.99
N ALA A 639 -17.01 32.31 20.28
CA ALA A 639 -16.44 33.55 20.79
C ALA A 639 -15.03 33.82 20.23
N ALA A 640 -14.20 32.78 20.09
CA ALA A 640 -12.88 32.90 19.47
C ALA A 640 -12.95 33.19 17.96
N ALA A 641 -13.91 32.58 17.25
CA ALA A 641 -14.14 32.82 15.83
C ALA A 641 -14.63 34.25 15.56
N ALA A 642 -15.55 34.78 16.38
CA ALA A 642 -16.03 36.16 16.26
C ALA A 642 -14.90 37.18 16.44
N LYS A 643 -13.97 36.96 17.38
CA LYS A 643 -12.80 37.82 17.59
C LYS A 643 -11.86 37.87 16.38
N LYS A 644 -11.77 36.78 15.59
CA LYS A 644 -10.95 36.73 14.35
C LYS A 644 -11.59 37.45 13.15
N LEU A 645 -12.88 37.75 13.20
CA LEU A 645 -13.58 38.50 12.14
C LEU A 645 -13.56 40.02 12.40
N VAL A 646 -13.29 40.43 13.63
CA VAL A 646 -13.25 41.85 14.06
C VAL A 646 -11.83 42.43 14.06
N ASN A 647 -10.81 41.56 14.09
CA ASN A 647 -9.39 41.90 13.91
C ASN A 647 -8.94 41.54 12.50
#